data_AF-A0A2P2MP91-F1
#
_entry.id   AF-A0A2P2MP91-F1
#
_cell.length_a   1.000
_cell.length_b   1.000
_cell.length_c   1.000
_cell.angle_alpha   90.00
_cell.angle_beta   90.00
_cell.angle_gamma   90.00
#
_symmetry.space_group_name_H-M   'P 1'
#
loop_
_entity.id
_entity.type
_entity.pdbx_description
1 polymer ?
#
loop_
_entity_poly.entity_id
_entity_poly.type
_entity_poly.pdbx_seq_one_letter_code
_entity_poly.pdbx_strand_id
1 'polypeptide(L)'
;MEREEAIDILKGCGFRAETAITNLTAKCLIKIREDFTLWMHDQVRDMGRQIVQHKNLVNPGMHSRLWDHNEIINVLKHNEGSDFVEGIILDFREKKPRTHVIVRNSLLETLNCTDAILYLKGKFQEWLQNRAKGEEEGIIHTKSFEKMVNLRLLRINHVKLEGKFSVLPTHLKWLQWQGCSLKSLPHNYSLSQLAVLDLSRSTIERVWGWGGNKVAEKLAVLNLHHCHNLMAIPDLTGLTSLEKLNLEYCVRLTKIHESVGNARSLLYLNLTGCSNLVELPSDLSGLKNLQKLFLSECTKLKELPEDLGCMNSLKELLVDRTAISKLPESIFRLTKLEKLSLDGCQSLRQLPQCLGNLLSLNELSLNHSKLEELPDSVGSLSNLEKLSLIWCDALNAVPESVGNLQSLTQLFLDRSSIKELPAAICSLPYLKELSAGGCKFLSKLPDSLDGLASLIKLHLDQTPITGLPDQIDALKMIEILDLRNCKSLSSLPEAIGRMLNLTRINLTGINITELPESFGMLENLVILRLNDCERLLKLPASIGNLKSLHHLWMERTSVTELPESFGLLASLMILRMMKVPSGSFGESKRLVVLPTSFCNLTSLEELDARAWRISGRIPDDFEKLSKLDFLNLGYNNFCSLPSSLKSLSLLKKLYLPDCEELKSLPSLPSSLEELNVENCIQLESISDISNLESLELLNLANCERVVNIPGLECLKSLKRLYLAGCKALSVAIKRRLSKVCLRRMHQLSMPGSEIPNWFSQEITFSEHRNHQIRAVIIAVVVSIDHQEPVDLRVRLPAVPDVQARILKFTERIFSTALYLSGILRSCGDQMHMRWYSHRHPLVSQLKDGYKIEVGKRDPPVVEGIDLKKHGIYLVYENDDDYGGSEETLDESQQSVSQRLAKFFNSIQEDGHVS
;
A
#
# COMPACT_ATOMS: atom_id res chain seq x y z
N MET A 1 -17.31 10.87 15.94
CA MET A 1 -18.75 10.66 15.75
C MET A 1 -19.05 11.06 14.32
N GLU A 2 -19.67 10.15 13.57
CA GLU A 2 -20.08 10.41 12.19
C GLU A 2 -21.26 11.39 12.16
N ARG A 3 -21.42 12.13 11.05
CA ARG A 3 -22.51 13.09 10.89
C ARG A 3 -23.89 12.44 11.09
N GLU A 4 -24.12 11.30 10.44
CA GLU A 4 -25.42 10.60 10.51
C GLU A 4 -25.70 10.07 11.92
N GLU A 5 -24.70 9.49 12.58
CA GLU A 5 -24.80 9.06 13.97
C GLU A 5 -25.18 10.23 14.90
N ALA A 6 -24.57 11.41 14.69
CA ALA A 6 -24.90 12.61 15.44
C ALA A 6 -26.33 13.09 15.19
N ILE A 7 -26.80 13.01 13.93
CA ILE A 7 -28.17 13.36 13.55
C ILE A 7 -29.17 12.46 14.25
N ASP A 8 -28.96 11.15 14.17
CA ASP A 8 -29.79 10.13 14.79
C ASP A 8 -29.94 10.37 16.30
N ILE A 9 -28.83 10.62 16.99
CA ILE A 9 -28.79 10.90 18.43
C ILE A 9 -29.56 12.18 18.78
N LEU A 10 -29.25 13.27 18.09
CA LEU A 10 -29.84 14.58 18.38
C LEU A 10 -31.34 14.60 18.05
N LYS A 11 -31.74 13.99 16.94
CA LYS A 11 -33.13 13.85 16.53
C LYS A 11 -33.91 13.01 17.55
N GLY A 12 -33.37 11.86 17.96
CA GLY A 12 -33.93 11.05 19.03
C GLY A 12 -34.09 11.85 20.34
N CYS A 13 -33.14 12.74 20.65
CA CYS A 13 -33.24 13.59 21.83
C CYS A 13 -34.26 14.75 21.74
N GLY A 14 -34.92 14.92 20.58
CA GLY A 14 -35.92 15.96 20.30
C GLY A 14 -35.36 17.25 19.67
N PHE A 15 -34.13 17.23 19.15
CA PHE A 15 -33.51 18.38 18.51
C PHE A 15 -33.65 18.35 16.99
N ARG A 16 -33.73 19.52 16.35
CA ARG A 16 -33.66 19.67 14.88
C ARG A 16 -32.22 19.50 14.41
N ALA A 17 -31.74 18.27 14.45
CA ALA A 17 -30.33 17.93 14.31
C ALA A 17 -29.71 18.41 12.98
N GLU A 18 -30.39 18.17 11.85
CA GLU A 18 -29.93 18.58 10.52
C GLU A 18 -29.78 20.10 10.42
N THR A 19 -30.79 20.85 10.87
CA THR A 19 -30.75 22.32 10.90
C THR A 19 -29.66 22.83 11.82
N ALA A 20 -29.49 22.21 13.00
CA ALA A 20 -28.47 22.60 13.96
C ALA A 20 -27.05 22.37 13.42
N ILE A 21 -26.77 21.18 12.86
CA ILE A 21 -25.46 20.87 12.26
C ILE A 21 -25.19 21.81 11.09
N THR A 22 -26.18 22.03 10.21
CA THR A 22 -26.05 22.97 9.08
C THR A 22 -25.72 24.38 9.54
N ASN A 23 -26.43 24.89 10.56
CA ASN A 23 -26.18 26.21 11.13
C ASN A 23 -24.80 26.31 11.80
N LEU A 24 -24.36 25.26 12.51
CA LEU A 24 -23.04 25.22 13.15
C LEU A 24 -21.92 25.17 12.10
N THR A 25 -22.11 24.44 11.00
CA THR A 25 -21.17 24.42 9.86
C THR A 25 -21.13 25.76 9.16
N ALA A 26 -22.28 26.40 8.90
CA ALA A 26 -22.36 27.74 8.30
C ALA A 26 -21.69 28.82 9.16
N LYS A 27 -21.68 28.64 10.50
CA LYS A 27 -20.98 29.51 11.45
C LYS A 27 -19.52 29.10 11.70
N CYS A 28 -18.99 28.12 10.97
CA CYS A 28 -17.64 27.57 11.11
C CYS A 28 -17.30 27.06 12.54
N LEU A 29 -18.32 26.72 13.34
CA LEU A 29 -18.12 26.16 14.69
C LEU A 29 -17.81 24.66 14.64
N ILE A 30 -18.24 23.98 13.58
CA ILE A 30 -17.90 22.59 13.26
C ILE A 30 -17.63 22.44 11.75
N LYS A 31 -16.85 21.43 11.37
CA LYS A 31 -16.59 21.03 9.98
C LYS A 31 -16.93 19.55 9.79
N ILE A 32 -17.49 19.19 8.63
CA ILE A 32 -17.62 17.78 8.22
C ILE A 32 -16.36 17.44 7.41
N ARG A 33 -15.64 16.41 7.84
CA ARG A 33 -14.43 15.93 7.16
C ARG A 33 -14.80 15.05 5.96
N GLU A 34 -13.81 14.72 5.13
CA GLU A 34 -13.98 13.85 3.95
C GLU A 34 -14.47 12.44 4.33
N ASP A 35 -14.18 11.98 5.55
CA ASP A 35 -14.68 10.74 6.14
C ASP A 35 -16.08 10.89 6.77
N PHE A 36 -16.79 11.99 6.48
CA PHE A 36 -18.10 12.34 7.03
C PHE A 36 -18.15 12.50 8.56
N THR A 37 -17.02 12.61 9.25
CA THR A 37 -16.99 12.85 10.69
C THR A 37 -17.15 14.33 11.05
N LEU A 38 -17.83 14.59 12.16
CA LEU A 38 -17.94 15.93 12.72
C LEU A 38 -16.65 16.31 13.46
N TRP A 39 -16.05 17.42 13.05
CA TRP A 39 -14.87 18.01 13.69
C TRP A 39 -15.20 19.38 14.28
N MET A 40 -14.67 19.68 15.46
CA MET A 40 -14.77 20.97 16.14
C MET A 40 -13.35 21.41 16.52
N HIS A 41 -13.07 22.71 16.41
CA HIS A 41 -11.80 23.28 16.84
C HIS A 41 -11.60 23.07 18.36
N ASP A 42 -10.37 22.73 18.77
CA ASP A 42 -10.01 22.49 20.16
C ASP A 42 -10.33 23.68 21.08
N GLN A 43 -10.04 24.92 20.66
CA GLN A 43 -10.40 26.14 21.39
C GLN A 43 -11.91 26.28 21.66
N VAL A 44 -12.78 25.97 20.70
CA VAL A 44 -14.25 26.03 20.88
C VAL A 44 -14.71 24.96 21.86
N ARG A 45 -14.16 23.74 21.73
CA ARG A 45 -14.41 22.63 22.65
C ARG A 45 -13.96 22.98 24.06
N ASP A 46 -12.75 23.52 24.22
CA ASP A 46 -12.14 23.79 25.51
C ASP A 46 -12.76 25.02 26.18
N MET A 47 -13.19 26.03 25.41
CA MET A 47 -14.07 27.11 25.90
C MET A 47 -15.39 26.54 26.45
N GLY A 48 -16.05 25.63 25.73
CA GLY A 48 -17.27 24.98 26.19
C GLY A 48 -17.07 24.18 27.49
N ARG A 49 -15.94 23.48 27.60
CA ARG A 49 -15.54 22.75 28.82
C ARG A 49 -15.29 23.69 30.00
N GLN A 50 -14.57 24.80 29.76
CA GLN A 50 -14.33 25.82 30.76
C GLN A 50 -15.64 26.43 31.27
N ILE A 51 -16.61 26.73 30.41
CA ILE A 51 -17.92 27.27 30.83
C ILE A 51 -18.61 26.33 31.83
N VAL A 52 -18.50 25.01 31.64
CA VAL A 52 -19.06 24.02 32.57
C VAL A 52 -18.28 24.00 33.89
N GLN A 53 -16.94 24.02 33.85
CA GLN A 53 -16.08 24.02 35.03
C GLN A 53 -16.23 25.28 35.89
N HIS A 54 -16.39 26.46 35.28
CA HIS A 54 -16.54 27.74 35.99
C HIS A 54 -17.81 27.83 36.83
N LYS A 55 -18.82 26.98 36.57
CA LYS A 55 -20.03 26.94 37.39
C LYS A 55 -19.77 26.40 38.79
N ASN A 56 -18.78 25.52 38.96
CA ASN A 56 -18.37 25.03 40.28
C ASN A 56 -16.94 24.45 40.21
N LEU A 57 -15.94 25.23 40.59
CA LEU A 57 -14.53 24.82 40.48
C LEU A 57 -14.11 23.73 41.48
N VAL A 58 -14.93 23.46 42.50
CA VAL A 58 -14.54 22.64 43.66
C VAL A 58 -15.10 21.23 43.58
N ASN A 59 -16.34 21.07 43.13
CA ASN A 59 -17.02 19.78 43.11
C ASN A 59 -17.45 19.40 41.69
N PRO A 60 -16.74 18.47 41.02
CA PRO A 60 -17.13 17.95 39.70
C PRO A 60 -18.54 17.34 39.69
N GLY A 61 -19.01 16.75 40.80
CA GLY A 61 -20.36 16.21 40.92
C GLY A 61 -21.50 17.25 40.76
N MET A 62 -21.18 18.55 40.75
CA MET A 62 -22.10 19.67 40.48
C MET A 62 -22.02 20.19 39.03
N HIS A 63 -21.18 19.59 38.17
CA HIS A 63 -21.06 19.99 36.77
C HIS A 63 -22.21 19.42 35.93
N SER A 64 -22.69 20.21 34.96
CA SER A 64 -23.72 19.72 34.03
C SER A 64 -23.27 18.57 33.13
N ARG A 65 -21.96 18.47 32.86
CA ARG A 65 -21.37 17.47 31.97
C ARG A 65 -20.04 17.00 32.56
N LEU A 66 -19.82 15.71 32.55
CA LEU A 66 -18.59 15.08 32.99
C LEU A 66 -17.93 14.32 31.82
N TRP A 67 -16.66 14.60 31.57
CA TRP A 67 -15.88 13.97 30.49
C TRP A 67 -14.45 13.58 30.90
N ASP A 68 -13.94 14.06 32.04
CA ASP A 68 -12.63 13.65 32.55
C ASP A 68 -12.75 12.29 33.26
N HIS A 69 -11.89 11.35 32.88
CA HIS A 69 -11.95 9.97 33.35
C HIS A 69 -11.81 9.88 34.89
N ASN A 70 -10.84 10.60 35.46
CA ASN A 70 -10.55 10.51 36.89
C ASN A 70 -11.63 11.21 37.72
N GLU A 71 -12.12 12.37 37.26
CA GLU A 71 -13.23 13.07 37.90
C GLU A 71 -14.49 12.20 37.94
N ILE A 72 -14.86 11.58 36.81
CA ILE A 72 -16.05 10.71 36.75
C ILE A 72 -15.91 9.55 37.72
N ILE A 73 -14.76 8.87 37.72
CA ILE A 73 -14.54 7.71 38.60
C ILE A 73 -14.64 8.11 40.07
N ASN A 74 -14.07 9.26 40.45
CA ASN A 74 -14.18 9.77 41.82
C ASN A 74 -15.62 10.10 42.19
N VAL A 75 -16.34 10.82 41.33
CA VAL A 75 -17.76 11.19 41.55
C VAL A 75 -18.63 9.94 41.71
N LEU A 76 -18.44 8.93 40.84
CA LEU A 76 -19.23 7.70 40.87
C LEU A 76 -18.87 6.80 42.06
N LYS A 77 -17.58 6.63 42.40
CA LYS A 77 -17.17 5.79 43.54
C LYS A 77 -17.65 6.35 44.88
N HIS A 78 -17.69 7.67 45.05
CA HIS A 78 -18.10 8.32 46.30
C HIS A 78 -19.59 8.72 46.34
N ASN A 79 -20.37 8.45 45.28
CA ASN A 79 -21.78 8.84 45.15
C ASN A 79 -22.01 10.36 45.31
N GLU A 80 -21.10 11.16 44.76
CA GLU A 80 -21.08 12.63 44.83
C GLU A 80 -21.85 13.30 43.68
N GLY A 81 -22.40 12.51 42.76
CA GLY A 81 -23.28 13.01 41.71
C GLY A 81 -24.47 13.77 42.27
N SER A 82 -24.78 14.92 41.66
CA SER A 82 -25.96 15.73 41.99
C SER A 82 -26.99 15.70 40.86
N ASP A 83 -28.14 16.33 41.10
CA ASP A 83 -29.17 16.59 40.11
C ASP A 83 -28.74 17.60 39.03
N PHE A 84 -27.59 18.27 39.17
CA PHE A 84 -27.04 19.11 38.10
C PHE A 84 -26.45 18.31 36.94
N VAL A 85 -26.05 17.04 37.15
CA VAL A 85 -25.37 16.23 36.14
C VAL A 85 -26.37 15.80 35.05
N GLU A 86 -26.17 16.30 33.83
CA GLU A 86 -27.02 16.00 32.66
C GLU A 86 -26.35 15.02 31.68
N GLY A 87 -25.02 14.91 31.69
CA GLY A 87 -24.28 14.04 30.77
C GLY A 87 -22.97 13.49 31.33
N ILE A 88 -22.73 12.20 31.08
CA ILE A 88 -21.50 11.50 31.49
C ILE A 88 -20.91 10.77 30.28
N ILE A 89 -19.61 10.94 30.05
CA ILE A 89 -18.83 10.20 29.06
C ILE A 89 -17.67 9.51 29.75
N LEU A 90 -17.81 8.20 29.98
CA LEU A 90 -16.82 7.33 30.59
C LEU A 90 -16.53 6.17 29.65
N ASP A 91 -15.34 6.16 29.06
CA ASP A 91 -14.88 5.07 28.22
C ASP A 91 -13.69 4.37 28.86
N PHE A 92 -13.78 3.04 29.01
CA PHE A 92 -12.63 2.19 29.28
C PHE A 92 -12.06 1.65 27.97
N ARG A 93 -10.76 1.34 27.95
CA ARG A 93 -10.15 0.70 26.77
C ARG A 93 -10.76 -0.68 26.56
N GLU A 94 -11.15 -0.97 25.32
CA GLU A 94 -11.64 -2.28 24.91
C GLU A 94 -10.62 -3.36 25.30
N LYS A 95 -11.01 -4.27 26.20
CA LYS A 95 -10.31 -5.56 26.37
C LYS A 95 -10.59 -6.37 25.11
N LYS A 96 -9.75 -6.21 24.08
CA LYS A 96 -9.93 -6.84 22.75
C LYS A 96 -10.35 -8.32 22.90
N PRO A 97 -11.58 -8.70 22.51
CA PRO A 97 -11.92 -10.09 22.32
C PRO A 97 -11.13 -10.58 21.10
N ARG A 98 -10.31 -11.61 21.27
CA ARG A 98 -9.69 -12.27 20.10
C ARG A 98 -10.80 -13.01 19.34
N THR A 99 -11.35 -12.39 18.30
CA THR A 99 -12.02 -13.12 17.21
C THR A 99 -10.96 -13.87 16.42
N HIS A 100 -11.08 -15.19 16.39
CA HIS A 100 -10.42 -16.01 15.37
C HIS A 100 -11.01 -15.66 14.00
N VAL A 101 -10.37 -14.73 13.28
CA VAL A 101 -10.44 -14.64 11.82
C VAL A 101 -9.03 -14.34 11.32
N ILE A 102 -8.38 -15.41 10.87
CA ILE A 102 -7.47 -15.50 9.71
C ILE A 102 -6.75 -14.20 9.33
N VAL A 103 -5.59 -13.95 9.93
CA VAL A 103 -4.48 -13.31 9.22
C VAL A 103 -3.74 -14.43 8.50
N ARG A 104 -4.23 -14.79 7.31
CA ARG A 104 -3.46 -15.53 6.31
C ARG A 104 -3.37 -14.57 5.14
N ASN A 105 -2.13 -14.21 4.77
CA ASN A 105 -1.71 -13.53 3.53
C ASN A 105 -0.85 -12.26 3.66
N SER A 106 -0.03 -12.11 4.71
CA SER A 106 1.12 -11.17 4.61
C SER A 106 2.36 -11.54 5.43
N LEU A 107 2.50 -12.80 5.87
CA LEU A 107 3.66 -13.27 6.64
C LEU A 107 4.23 -14.63 6.20
N LEU A 108 3.86 -15.12 5.01
CA LEU A 108 4.27 -16.46 4.54
C LEU A 108 5.47 -16.48 3.60
N GLU A 109 6.20 -15.37 3.43
CA GLU A 109 7.40 -15.37 2.56
C GLU A 109 8.74 -15.25 3.28
N THR A 110 8.81 -15.07 4.62
CA THR A 110 10.11 -14.69 5.22
C THR A 110 10.50 -15.27 6.59
N LEU A 111 9.79 -16.21 7.21
CA LEU A 111 10.22 -16.78 8.50
C LEU A 111 10.01 -18.30 8.64
N ASN A 112 11.00 -18.96 9.23
CA ASN A 112 11.00 -20.40 9.51
C ASN A 112 10.08 -20.71 10.71
N CYS A 113 9.43 -21.89 10.72
CA CYS A 113 8.37 -22.25 11.68
C CYS A 113 8.77 -22.12 13.17
N THR A 114 10.05 -22.23 13.50
CA THR A 114 10.57 -22.16 14.87
C THR A 114 10.60 -20.72 15.43
N ASP A 115 10.90 -19.73 14.58
CA ASP A 115 10.95 -18.32 14.95
C ASP A 115 9.56 -17.72 15.16
N ALA A 116 8.57 -18.20 14.39
CA ALA A 116 7.17 -17.90 14.61
C ALA A 116 6.69 -18.39 15.99
N ILE A 117 7.14 -19.57 16.43
CA ILE A 117 6.78 -20.15 17.74
C ILE A 117 7.47 -19.41 18.90
N LEU A 118 8.73 -18.99 18.75
CA LEU A 118 9.45 -18.20 19.76
C LEU A 118 8.92 -16.76 19.89
N TYR A 119 8.57 -16.12 18.77
CA TYR A 119 7.87 -14.83 18.76
C TYR A 119 6.49 -14.93 19.43
N LEU A 120 5.75 -16.01 19.15
CA LEU A 120 4.48 -16.30 19.81
C LEU A 120 4.65 -16.54 21.32
N LYS A 121 5.72 -17.24 21.76
CA LYS A 121 6.05 -17.44 23.18
C LYS A 121 6.44 -16.14 23.89
N GLY A 122 7.22 -15.28 23.23
CA GLY A 122 7.60 -13.95 23.76
C GLY A 122 6.40 -13.02 23.90
N LYS A 123 5.51 -13.00 22.89
CA LYS A 123 4.21 -12.31 22.95
C LYS A 123 3.28 -12.91 24.02
N PHE A 124 3.37 -14.22 24.28
CA PHE A 124 2.61 -14.91 25.33
C PHE A 124 3.11 -14.57 26.75
N GLN A 125 4.41 -14.32 26.93
CA GLN A 125 4.97 -13.84 28.20
C GLN A 125 4.72 -12.35 28.45
N GLU A 126 4.82 -11.48 27.42
CA GLU A 126 4.33 -10.09 27.48
C GLU A 126 2.82 -10.06 27.80
N TRP A 127 2.04 -11.02 27.29
CA TRP A 127 0.62 -11.19 27.57
C TRP A 127 0.33 -11.60 29.02
N LEU A 128 1.14 -12.48 29.64
CA LEU A 128 1.03 -12.84 31.06
C LEU A 128 1.36 -11.67 31.99
N GLN A 129 2.39 -10.87 31.66
CA GLN A 129 2.77 -9.69 32.45
C GLN A 129 1.75 -8.54 32.33
N ASN A 130 1.08 -8.39 31.18
CA ASN A 130 -0.03 -7.44 31.02
C ASN A 130 -1.35 -7.90 31.65
N ARG A 131 -1.54 -9.21 31.84
CA ARG A 131 -2.70 -9.79 32.57
C ARG A 131 -2.66 -9.44 34.06
N ALA A 132 -1.47 -9.38 34.66
CA ALA A 132 -1.27 -9.06 36.07
C ALA A 132 -1.46 -7.56 36.41
N LYS A 133 -1.55 -6.66 35.41
CA LYS A 133 -1.76 -5.22 35.61
C LYS A 133 -3.18 -4.71 35.31
N GLY A 134 -4.10 -5.57 34.86
CA GLY A 134 -5.45 -5.17 34.42
C GLY A 134 -6.62 -5.72 35.25
N GLU A 135 -6.35 -6.24 36.45
CA GLU A 135 -7.33 -6.83 37.37
C GLU A 135 -7.93 -5.85 38.39
N GLU A 136 -7.54 -4.57 38.39
CA GLU A 136 -8.14 -3.54 39.26
C GLU A 136 -8.59 -2.30 38.47
N GLU A 137 -9.59 -2.43 37.59
CA GLU A 137 -10.33 -1.26 37.07
C GLU A 137 -11.80 -1.41 37.47
N GLY A 138 -12.21 -0.52 38.38
CA GLY A 138 -13.27 -0.75 39.37
C GLY A 138 -14.68 -0.94 38.83
N ILE A 139 -15.38 -1.89 39.43
CA ILE A 139 -16.84 -2.03 39.37
C ILE A 139 -17.50 -0.71 39.78
N ILE A 140 -18.45 -0.22 38.99
CA ILE A 140 -19.27 0.95 39.35
C ILE A 140 -20.62 0.44 39.86
N HIS A 141 -21.01 0.86 41.06
CA HIS A 141 -22.31 0.51 41.61
C HIS A 141 -23.42 1.41 41.05
N THR A 142 -24.55 0.83 40.65
CA THR A 142 -25.67 1.59 40.07
C THR A 142 -26.27 2.64 41.02
N LYS A 143 -26.06 2.50 42.33
CA LYS A 143 -26.45 3.48 43.36
C LYS A 143 -25.82 4.87 43.15
N SER A 144 -24.66 4.94 42.50
CA SER A 144 -23.98 6.20 42.20
C SER A 144 -24.77 7.14 41.30
N PHE A 145 -25.71 6.61 40.51
CA PHE A 145 -26.58 7.39 39.63
C PHE A 145 -27.88 7.85 40.29
N GLU A 146 -28.18 7.41 41.52
CA GLU A 146 -29.48 7.62 42.20
C GLU A 146 -29.84 9.11 42.35
N LYS A 147 -28.85 9.96 42.64
CA LYS A 147 -29.03 11.42 42.82
C LYS A 147 -29.04 12.19 41.50
N MET A 148 -28.59 11.59 40.39
CA MET A 148 -28.44 12.25 39.09
C MET A 148 -29.75 12.23 38.28
N VAL A 149 -30.83 12.72 38.86
CA VAL A 149 -32.19 12.58 38.31
C VAL A 149 -32.42 13.29 36.96
N ASN A 150 -31.57 14.26 36.62
CA ASN A 150 -31.59 15.00 35.35
C ASN A 150 -30.62 14.43 34.30
N LEU A 151 -30.00 13.28 34.54
CA LEU A 151 -29.09 12.65 33.59
C LEU A 151 -29.85 12.24 32.31
N ARG A 152 -29.38 12.75 31.17
CA ARG A 152 -29.97 12.55 29.84
C ARG A 152 -29.06 11.80 28.88
N LEU A 153 -27.74 11.90 29.07
CA LEU A 153 -26.72 11.25 28.26
C LEU A 153 -25.81 10.42 29.14
N LEU A 154 -25.74 9.12 28.86
CA LEU A 154 -24.85 8.21 29.56
C LEU A 154 -24.08 7.36 28.54
N ARG A 155 -22.78 7.62 28.44
CA ARG A 155 -21.83 6.80 27.69
C ARG A 155 -20.88 6.13 28.68
N ILE A 156 -20.94 4.79 28.74
CA ILE A 156 -20.26 3.94 29.72
C ILE A 156 -19.63 2.73 29.03
N ASN A 157 -18.81 2.97 28.00
CA ASN A 157 -18.23 1.89 27.21
C ASN A 157 -17.26 1.05 28.04
N HIS A 158 -17.39 -0.27 27.93
CA HIS A 158 -16.59 -1.29 28.62
C HIS A 158 -16.63 -1.18 30.16
N VAL A 159 -17.64 -0.51 30.72
CA VAL A 159 -17.87 -0.40 32.16
C VAL A 159 -18.62 -1.63 32.68
N LYS A 160 -18.19 -2.18 33.82
CA LYS A 160 -18.95 -3.18 34.58
C LYS A 160 -19.81 -2.49 35.65
N LEU A 161 -21.12 -2.55 35.45
CA LEU A 161 -22.12 -2.06 36.42
C LEU A 161 -22.62 -3.19 37.33
N GLU A 162 -22.67 -2.95 38.63
CA GLU A 162 -23.26 -3.87 39.62
C GLU A 162 -24.33 -3.19 40.48
N GLY A 163 -25.43 -3.89 40.76
CA GLY A 163 -26.51 -3.39 41.62
C GLY A 163 -27.89 -3.46 40.96
N LYS A 164 -28.85 -2.71 41.52
CA LYS A 164 -30.22 -2.64 41.00
C LYS A 164 -30.29 -1.61 39.86
N PHE A 165 -30.62 -2.06 38.66
CA PHE A 165 -30.75 -1.20 37.47
C PHE A 165 -32.03 -0.35 37.47
N SER A 166 -32.99 -0.61 38.36
CA SER A 166 -34.17 0.25 38.57
C SER A 166 -33.82 1.65 39.10
N VAL A 167 -32.56 1.85 39.54
CA VAL A 167 -32.05 3.10 40.11
C VAL A 167 -31.45 4.02 39.04
N LEU A 168 -31.28 3.53 37.81
CA LEU A 168 -30.81 4.37 36.70
C LEU A 168 -31.84 5.47 36.36
N PRO A 169 -31.40 6.70 36.03
CA PRO A 169 -32.29 7.83 35.82
C PRO A 169 -33.34 7.60 34.73
N THR A 170 -34.59 7.97 35.02
CA THR A 170 -35.76 7.74 34.13
C THR A 170 -35.85 8.74 32.97
N HIS A 171 -35.15 9.87 33.05
CA HIS A 171 -35.07 10.91 31.99
C HIS A 171 -33.97 10.66 30.95
N LEU A 172 -33.32 9.49 31.01
CA LEU A 172 -32.24 9.16 30.09
C LEU A 172 -32.75 9.09 28.65
N LYS A 173 -32.11 9.84 27.75
CA LYS A 173 -32.46 9.91 26.32
C LYS A 173 -31.48 9.14 25.44
N TRP A 174 -30.22 9.09 25.84
CA TRP A 174 -29.17 8.37 25.13
C TRP A 174 -28.35 7.52 26.10
N LEU A 175 -28.36 6.21 25.84
CA LEU A 175 -27.52 5.22 26.51
C LEU A 175 -26.61 4.56 25.50
N GLN A 176 -25.31 4.77 25.66
CA GLN A 176 -24.28 4.05 24.94
C GLN A 176 -23.46 3.20 25.92
N TRP A 177 -23.58 1.88 25.79
CA TRP A 177 -22.91 0.91 26.63
C TRP A 177 -22.27 -0.17 25.77
N GLN A 178 -21.27 0.24 24.99
CA GLN A 178 -20.53 -0.69 24.14
C GLN A 178 -19.72 -1.66 25.01
N GLY A 179 -19.65 -2.93 24.60
CA GLY A 179 -18.98 -3.95 25.41
C GLY A 179 -19.68 -4.24 26.75
N CYS A 180 -21.00 -4.08 26.80
CA CYS A 180 -21.80 -4.48 27.96
C CYS A 180 -21.59 -5.98 28.25
N SER A 181 -21.30 -6.29 29.51
CA SER A 181 -21.05 -7.65 29.99
C SER A 181 -22.33 -8.41 30.39
N LEU A 182 -23.49 -7.75 30.31
CA LEU A 182 -24.77 -8.38 30.59
C LEU A 182 -25.14 -9.36 29.47
N LYS A 183 -25.77 -10.47 29.85
CA LYS A 183 -26.38 -11.40 28.89
C LYS A 183 -27.72 -10.89 28.35
N SER A 184 -28.45 -10.13 29.17
CA SER A 184 -29.70 -9.47 28.81
C SER A 184 -29.95 -8.25 29.70
N LEU A 185 -30.67 -7.26 29.20
CA LEU A 185 -31.08 -6.13 30.03
C LEU A 185 -32.17 -6.55 31.03
N PRO A 186 -32.11 -6.07 32.30
CA PRO A 186 -33.04 -6.46 33.35
C PRO A 186 -34.46 -5.89 33.17
N HIS A 187 -35.45 -6.63 33.65
CA HIS A 187 -36.89 -6.38 33.49
C HIS A 187 -37.45 -5.09 34.09
N ASN A 188 -36.81 -4.53 35.12
CA ASN A 188 -37.35 -3.40 35.90
C ASN A 188 -36.83 -2.04 35.42
N TYR A 189 -36.26 -1.95 34.22
CA TYR A 189 -35.76 -0.69 33.68
C TYR A 189 -36.78 -0.05 32.75
N SER A 190 -37.38 1.07 33.16
CA SER A 190 -38.31 1.83 32.32
C SER A 190 -37.51 2.68 31.34
N LEU A 191 -37.60 2.32 30.06
CA LEU A 191 -36.94 2.99 28.94
C LEU A 191 -37.82 4.07 28.28
N SER A 192 -38.85 4.55 28.98
CA SER A 192 -39.91 5.39 28.39
C SER A 192 -39.42 6.69 27.71
N GLN A 193 -38.28 7.24 28.13
CA GLN A 193 -37.69 8.44 27.53
C GLN A 193 -36.50 8.16 26.61
N LEU A 194 -36.05 6.90 26.52
CA LEU A 194 -34.85 6.55 25.78
C LEU A 194 -35.12 6.62 24.28
N ALA A 195 -34.28 7.35 23.57
CA ALA A 195 -34.36 7.51 22.12
C ALA A 195 -33.24 6.79 21.38
N VAL A 196 -32.06 6.66 22.00
CA VAL A 196 -30.92 5.90 21.44
C VAL A 196 -30.41 4.90 22.45
N LEU A 197 -30.36 3.64 22.01
CA LEU A 197 -29.75 2.54 22.72
C LEU A 197 -28.65 1.93 21.87
N ASP A 198 -27.39 2.11 22.28
CA ASP A 198 -26.24 1.45 21.66
C ASP A 198 -25.63 0.45 22.64
N LEU A 199 -25.75 -0.83 22.31
CA LEU A 199 -25.15 -1.95 23.01
C LEU A 199 -24.17 -2.70 22.11
N SER A 200 -23.61 -2.05 21.10
CA SER A 200 -22.70 -2.68 20.16
C SER A 200 -21.48 -3.31 20.84
N ARG A 201 -20.90 -4.32 20.18
CA ARG A 201 -19.74 -5.09 20.67
C ARG A 201 -19.95 -5.74 22.05
N SER A 202 -21.20 -5.98 22.45
CA SER A 202 -21.54 -6.53 23.76
C SER A 202 -21.69 -8.05 23.74
N THR A 203 -21.69 -8.67 24.93
CA THR A 203 -21.90 -10.13 25.08
C THR A 203 -23.37 -10.53 25.17
N ILE A 204 -24.28 -9.62 24.80
CA ILE A 204 -25.72 -9.79 24.93
C ILE A 204 -26.19 -10.98 24.09
N GLU A 205 -26.94 -11.88 24.72
CA GLU A 205 -27.60 -13.02 24.10
C GLU A 205 -29.05 -12.68 23.70
N ARG A 206 -29.71 -11.82 24.49
CA ARG A 206 -31.09 -11.31 24.27
C ARG A 206 -31.20 -9.87 24.77
N VAL A 207 -31.80 -8.98 23.99
CA VAL A 207 -31.90 -7.56 24.37
C VAL A 207 -32.77 -7.37 25.64
N TRP A 208 -33.98 -7.94 25.64
CA TRP A 208 -34.90 -7.95 26.80
C TRP A 208 -35.05 -9.37 27.37
N GLY A 209 -35.39 -9.50 28.66
CA GLY A 209 -35.70 -10.79 29.30
C GLY A 209 -37.10 -11.35 28.97
N TRP A 210 -37.48 -12.48 29.60
CA TRP A 210 -38.79 -13.15 29.45
C TRP A 210 -39.93 -12.38 30.16
N GLY A 211 -40.59 -11.43 29.47
CA GLY A 211 -41.66 -10.64 30.09
C GLY A 211 -42.21 -9.43 29.33
N GLY A 212 -41.80 -9.20 28.07
CA GLY A 212 -42.34 -8.11 27.24
C GLY A 212 -41.80 -6.72 27.59
N ASN A 213 -41.89 -5.81 26.61
CA ASN A 213 -41.41 -4.43 26.67
C ASN A 213 -42.51 -3.55 27.29
N LYS A 214 -42.39 -3.15 28.57
CA LYS A 214 -43.12 -1.98 29.05
C LYS A 214 -42.43 -0.71 28.51
N VAL A 215 -42.79 -0.41 27.26
CA VAL A 215 -42.89 0.91 26.65
C VAL A 215 -41.58 1.69 26.51
N ALA A 216 -40.71 1.25 25.60
CA ALA A 216 -39.68 2.10 24.97
C ALA A 216 -40.22 2.81 23.71
N GLU A 217 -41.41 3.43 23.79
CA GLU A 217 -42.12 4.04 22.65
C GLU A 217 -41.30 5.10 21.90
N LYS A 218 -40.39 5.80 22.60
CA LYS A 218 -39.56 6.88 22.04
C LYS A 218 -38.26 6.39 21.40
N LEU A 219 -37.96 5.10 21.46
CA LEU A 219 -36.71 4.54 20.94
C LEU A 219 -36.68 4.67 19.42
N ALA A 220 -35.80 5.53 18.91
CA ALA A 220 -35.61 5.79 17.49
C ALA A 220 -34.44 4.99 16.90
N VAL A 221 -33.41 4.70 17.72
CA VAL A 221 -32.19 4.04 17.26
C VAL A 221 -31.85 2.88 18.20
N LEU A 222 -31.70 1.70 17.62
CA LEU A 222 -31.20 0.51 18.30
C LEU A 222 -29.95 0.00 17.56
N ASN A 223 -28.79 0.18 18.19
CA ASN A 223 -27.51 -0.30 17.66
C ASN A 223 -27.01 -1.51 18.46
N LEU A 224 -26.89 -2.64 17.77
CA LEU A 224 -26.47 -3.94 18.29
C LEU A 224 -25.32 -4.54 17.46
N HIS A 225 -24.65 -3.75 16.62
CA HIS A 225 -23.61 -4.29 15.75
C HIS A 225 -22.50 -5.00 16.55
N HIS A 226 -21.89 -6.04 16.00
CA HIS A 226 -20.89 -6.88 16.65
C HIS A 226 -21.35 -7.53 17.97
N CYS A 227 -22.66 -7.65 18.24
CA CYS A 227 -23.17 -8.51 19.30
C CYS A 227 -23.13 -9.98 18.87
N HIS A 228 -21.93 -10.59 18.91
CA HIS A 228 -21.71 -11.94 18.37
C HIS A 228 -22.52 -13.04 19.07
N ASN A 229 -22.99 -12.80 20.30
CA ASN A 229 -23.78 -13.75 21.08
C ASN A 229 -25.29 -13.65 20.85
N LEU A 230 -25.76 -12.63 20.12
CA LEU A 230 -27.19 -12.39 19.92
C LEU A 230 -27.79 -13.53 19.10
N MET A 231 -28.72 -14.29 19.69
CA MET A 231 -29.33 -15.45 19.02
C MET A 231 -30.66 -15.12 18.35
N ALA A 232 -31.40 -14.16 18.91
CA ALA A 232 -32.67 -13.69 18.39
C ALA A 232 -32.86 -12.21 18.76
N ILE A 233 -33.50 -11.46 17.87
CA ILE A 233 -33.91 -10.10 18.17
C ILE A 233 -35.15 -10.09 19.07
N PRO A 234 -35.35 -9.03 19.88
CA PRO A 234 -36.56 -8.88 20.67
C PRO A 234 -37.81 -8.63 19.82
N ASP A 235 -38.98 -8.86 20.41
CA ASP A 235 -40.25 -8.35 19.88
C ASP A 235 -40.22 -6.80 19.82
N LEU A 236 -40.47 -6.26 18.62
CA LEU A 236 -40.45 -4.83 18.31
C LEU A 236 -41.86 -4.23 18.25
N THR A 237 -42.94 -4.98 18.50
CA THR A 237 -44.34 -4.50 18.38
C THR A 237 -44.61 -3.19 19.15
N GLY A 238 -43.96 -2.98 20.30
CA GLY A 238 -44.08 -1.77 21.12
C GLY A 238 -43.14 -0.60 20.74
N LEU A 239 -42.27 -0.75 19.73
CA LEU A 239 -41.27 0.26 19.34
C LEU A 239 -41.77 1.11 18.16
N THR A 240 -42.80 1.91 18.39
CA THR A 240 -43.52 2.66 17.34
C THR A 240 -42.73 3.81 16.71
N SER A 241 -41.63 4.26 17.33
CA SER A 241 -40.77 5.34 16.82
C SER A 241 -39.43 4.86 16.24
N LEU A 242 -39.18 3.54 16.16
CA LEU A 242 -37.89 2.99 15.74
C LEU A 242 -37.61 3.29 14.26
N GLU A 243 -36.62 4.15 13.99
CA GLU A 243 -36.21 4.56 12.64
C GLU A 243 -34.97 3.77 12.15
N LYS A 244 -34.09 3.35 13.06
CA LYS A 244 -32.82 2.70 12.73
C LYS A 244 -32.55 1.46 13.58
N LEU A 245 -32.35 0.33 12.90
CA LEU A 245 -31.93 -0.93 13.51
C LEU A 245 -30.62 -1.41 12.87
N ASN A 246 -29.54 -1.45 13.66
CA ASN A 246 -28.25 -1.97 13.22
C ASN A 246 -27.90 -3.28 13.96
N LEU A 247 -27.79 -4.37 13.21
CA LEU A 247 -27.48 -5.73 13.64
C LEU A 247 -26.23 -6.28 12.94
N GLU A 248 -25.42 -5.41 12.35
CA GLU A 248 -24.23 -5.78 11.60
C GLU A 248 -23.30 -6.72 12.41
N TYR A 249 -22.78 -7.77 11.80
CA TYR A 249 -21.95 -8.82 12.39
C TYR A 249 -22.56 -9.52 13.63
N CYS A 250 -23.89 -9.61 13.75
CA CYS A 250 -24.55 -10.50 14.72
C CYS A 250 -24.49 -11.97 14.27
N VAL A 251 -23.30 -12.58 14.32
CA VAL A 251 -23.02 -13.88 13.69
C VAL A 251 -23.85 -15.07 14.18
N ARG A 252 -24.43 -15.05 15.40
CA ARG A 252 -25.29 -16.12 15.91
C ARG A 252 -26.79 -15.93 15.62
N LEU A 253 -27.16 -14.81 15.00
CA LEU A 253 -28.54 -14.54 14.62
C LEU A 253 -28.95 -15.50 13.50
N THR A 254 -29.98 -16.31 13.75
CA THR A 254 -30.46 -17.31 12.77
C THR A 254 -31.76 -16.90 12.09
N LYS A 255 -32.62 -16.19 12.83
CA LYS A 255 -33.91 -15.68 12.36
C LYS A 255 -34.14 -14.28 12.90
N ILE A 256 -34.94 -13.52 12.16
CA ILE A 256 -35.46 -12.21 12.58
C ILE A 256 -36.89 -12.42 13.06
N HIS A 257 -37.27 -11.77 14.16
CA HIS A 257 -38.63 -11.83 14.70
C HIS A 257 -39.63 -11.15 13.74
N GLU A 258 -40.82 -11.74 13.58
CA GLU A 258 -41.85 -11.28 12.63
C GLU A 258 -42.28 -9.82 12.83
N SER A 259 -42.17 -9.30 14.06
CA SER A 259 -42.46 -7.90 14.37
C SER A 259 -41.65 -6.89 13.56
N VAL A 260 -40.45 -7.24 13.06
CA VAL A 260 -39.66 -6.36 12.17
C VAL A 260 -40.43 -6.05 10.90
N GLY A 261 -41.13 -7.03 10.34
CA GLY A 261 -41.97 -6.86 9.15
C GLY A 261 -43.09 -5.83 9.33
N ASN A 262 -43.50 -5.60 10.59
CA ASN A 262 -44.54 -4.66 10.99
C ASN A 262 -44.04 -3.28 11.45
N ALA A 263 -42.72 -3.02 11.39
CA ALA A 263 -42.11 -1.79 11.91
C ALA A 263 -42.30 -0.58 10.97
N ARG A 264 -43.42 0.14 11.12
CA ARG A 264 -43.84 1.24 10.22
C ARG A 264 -42.91 2.46 10.20
N SER A 265 -42.18 2.72 11.28
CA SER A 265 -41.27 3.87 11.41
C SER A 265 -39.88 3.60 10.85
N LEU A 266 -39.55 2.35 10.52
CA LEU A 266 -38.17 1.95 10.20
C LEU A 266 -37.74 2.52 8.84
N LEU A 267 -36.60 3.22 8.83
CA LEU A 267 -35.96 3.82 7.66
C LEU A 267 -34.67 3.09 7.27
N TYR A 268 -33.98 2.49 8.24
CA TYR A 268 -32.69 1.83 8.07
C TYR A 268 -32.66 0.47 8.78
N LEU A 269 -32.30 -0.58 8.04
CA LEU A 269 -32.07 -1.92 8.57
C LEU A 269 -30.74 -2.48 8.03
N ASN A 270 -29.79 -2.73 8.93
CA ASN A 270 -28.50 -3.33 8.58
C ASN A 270 -28.34 -4.67 9.28
N LEU A 271 -28.19 -5.73 8.48
CA LEU A 271 -27.97 -7.12 8.88
C LEU A 271 -26.66 -7.67 8.31
N THR A 272 -25.79 -6.78 7.79
CA THR A 272 -24.54 -7.17 7.14
C THR A 272 -23.72 -8.11 8.03
N GLY A 273 -23.16 -9.19 7.50
CA GLY A 273 -22.32 -10.11 8.28
C GLY A 273 -23.09 -11.00 9.27
N CYS A 274 -24.42 -11.03 9.25
CA CYS A 274 -25.23 -12.02 9.96
C CYS A 274 -25.15 -13.40 9.28
N SER A 275 -23.98 -14.01 9.30
CA SER A 275 -23.64 -15.23 8.53
C SER A 275 -24.51 -16.45 8.82
N ASN A 276 -25.20 -16.52 9.97
CA ASN A 276 -26.12 -17.62 10.29
C ASN A 276 -27.59 -17.32 9.95
N LEU A 277 -27.92 -16.14 9.44
CA LEU A 277 -29.27 -15.76 9.06
C LEU A 277 -29.74 -16.60 7.88
N VAL A 278 -30.85 -17.33 8.07
CA VAL A 278 -31.37 -18.26 7.06
C VAL A 278 -32.51 -17.66 6.24
N GLU A 279 -33.36 -16.85 6.88
CA GLU A 279 -34.57 -16.28 6.27
C GLU A 279 -34.91 -14.91 6.87
N LEU A 280 -35.58 -14.08 6.07
CA LEU A 280 -36.24 -12.85 6.51
C LEU A 280 -37.70 -13.17 6.92
N PRO A 281 -38.38 -12.29 7.68
CA PRO A 281 -39.81 -12.43 7.95
C PRO A 281 -40.61 -12.53 6.64
N SER A 282 -41.63 -13.39 6.63
CA SER A 282 -42.47 -13.60 5.44
C SER A 282 -43.35 -12.39 5.13
N ASP A 283 -43.92 -11.76 6.16
CA ASP A 283 -44.69 -10.52 6.04
C ASP A 283 -43.76 -9.32 6.22
N LEU A 284 -43.61 -8.50 5.17
CA LEU A 284 -42.85 -7.24 5.20
C LEU A 284 -43.75 -6.02 4.95
N SER A 285 -45.08 -6.18 5.07
CA SER A 285 -46.08 -5.18 4.67
C SER A 285 -46.02 -3.88 5.46
N GLY A 286 -45.42 -3.89 6.67
CA GLY A 286 -45.21 -2.71 7.50
C GLY A 286 -44.01 -1.84 7.12
N LEU A 287 -43.00 -2.38 6.41
CA LEU A 287 -41.73 -1.70 6.08
C LEU A 287 -41.83 -0.67 4.94
N LYS A 288 -42.96 0.03 4.81
CA LYS A 288 -43.25 0.95 3.69
C LYS A 288 -42.35 2.19 3.63
N ASN A 289 -41.76 2.56 4.76
CA ASN A 289 -40.87 3.73 4.90
C ASN A 289 -39.39 3.37 4.84
N LEU A 290 -39.04 2.08 4.76
CA LEU A 290 -37.65 1.64 4.75
C LEU A 290 -36.94 2.20 3.52
N GLN A 291 -35.78 2.84 3.73
CA GLN A 291 -34.98 3.47 2.67
C GLN A 291 -33.70 2.68 2.40
N LYS A 292 -33.11 2.05 3.42
CA LYS A 292 -31.85 1.29 3.30
C LYS A 292 -31.98 -0.09 3.93
N LEU A 293 -31.67 -1.11 3.15
CA LEU A 293 -31.65 -2.51 3.59
C LEU A 293 -30.32 -3.16 3.20
N PHE A 294 -29.54 -3.53 4.21
CA PHE A 294 -28.25 -4.18 4.01
C PHE A 294 -28.27 -5.62 4.53
N LEU A 295 -28.01 -6.56 3.64
CA LEU A 295 -28.03 -8.01 3.85
C LEU A 295 -26.70 -8.66 3.44
N SER A 296 -25.69 -7.86 3.07
CA SER A 296 -24.41 -8.36 2.58
C SER A 296 -23.75 -9.32 3.60
N GLU A 297 -23.03 -10.33 3.13
CA GLU A 297 -22.39 -11.37 3.96
C GLU A 297 -23.35 -12.24 4.82
N CYS A 298 -24.67 -12.22 4.55
CA CYS A 298 -25.60 -13.21 5.07
C CYS A 298 -25.46 -14.54 4.29
N THR A 299 -24.38 -15.27 4.54
CA THR A 299 -23.95 -16.43 3.73
C THR A 299 -24.90 -17.63 3.73
N LYS A 300 -25.88 -17.69 4.63
CA LYS A 300 -26.93 -18.73 4.67
C LYS A 300 -28.29 -18.28 4.12
N LEU A 301 -28.45 -17.00 3.77
CA LEU A 301 -29.70 -16.47 3.23
C LEU A 301 -29.83 -16.93 1.77
N LYS A 302 -30.83 -17.76 1.48
CA LYS A 302 -31.01 -18.42 0.17
C LYS A 302 -32.01 -17.75 -0.76
N GLU A 303 -32.97 -17.03 -0.19
CA GLU A 303 -34.07 -16.39 -0.92
C GLU A 303 -34.46 -15.08 -0.21
N LEU A 304 -34.98 -14.14 -0.99
CA LEU A 304 -35.70 -12.96 -0.47
C LEU A 304 -37.21 -13.22 -0.58
N PRO A 305 -38.02 -12.76 0.38
CA PRO A 305 -39.46 -13.02 0.38
C PRO A 305 -40.17 -12.29 -0.77
N GLU A 306 -41.25 -12.88 -1.30
CA GLU A 306 -42.07 -12.24 -2.36
C GLU A 306 -42.73 -10.94 -1.91
N ASP A 307 -42.87 -10.69 -0.60
CA ASP A 307 -43.41 -9.42 -0.09
C ASP A 307 -42.37 -8.29 -0.04
N LEU A 308 -41.13 -8.51 -0.53
CA LEU A 308 -40.06 -7.49 -0.60
C LEU A 308 -40.55 -6.21 -1.31
N GLY A 309 -41.36 -6.36 -2.37
CA GLY A 309 -41.96 -5.26 -3.12
C GLY A 309 -42.91 -4.35 -2.33
N CYS A 310 -43.19 -4.59 -1.05
CA CYS A 310 -43.95 -3.68 -0.20
C CYS A 310 -43.16 -2.46 0.28
N MET A 311 -41.82 -2.48 0.16
CA MET A 311 -40.92 -1.42 0.63
C MET A 311 -40.79 -0.28 -0.40
N ASN A 312 -41.90 0.41 -0.68
CA ASN A 312 -42.01 1.42 -1.75
C ASN A 312 -41.10 2.66 -1.57
N SER A 313 -40.45 2.81 -0.41
CA SER A 313 -39.51 3.89 -0.12
C SER A 313 -38.04 3.48 -0.22
N LEU A 314 -37.75 2.20 -0.56
CA LEU A 314 -36.41 1.66 -0.57
C LEU A 314 -35.57 2.32 -1.67
N LYS A 315 -34.41 2.85 -1.28
CA LYS A 315 -33.42 3.51 -2.15
C LYS A 315 -32.16 2.69 -2.33
N GLU A 316 -31.74 1.95 -1.31
CA GLU A 316 -30.50 1.18 -1.35
C GLU A 316 -30.74 -0.25 -0.83
N LEU A 317 -30.41 -1.23 -1.66
CA LEU A 317 -30.48 -2.65 -1.35
C LEU A 317 -29.13 -3.31 -1.64
N LEU A 318 -28.43 -3.73 -0.58
CA LEU A 318 -27.14 -4.43 -0.68
C LEU A 318 -27.29 -5.86 -0.21
N VAL A 319 -26.95 -6.82 -1.07
CA VAL A 319 -27.22 -8.24 -0.86
C VAL A 319 -25.98 -9.08 -1.22
N ASP A 320 -24.80 -8.48 -1.11
CA ASP A 320 -23.54 -9.04 -1.58
C ASP A 320 -23.14 -10.29 -0.78
N ARG A 321 -22.44 -11.24 -1.40
CA ARG A 321 -21.88 -12.44 -0.73
C ARG A 321 -22.93 -13.24 0.05
N THR A 322 -24.16 -13.28 -0.46
CA THR A 322 -25.26 -14.12 0.06
C THR A 322 -25.39 -15.41 -0.75
N ALA A 323 -26.17 -16.37 -0.24
CA ALA A 323 -26.49 -17.60 -0.96
C ALA A 323 -27.76 -17.48 -1.82
N ILE A 324 -28.17 -16.24 -2.14
CA ILE A 324 -29.39 -16.00 -2.90
C ILE A 324 -29.29 -16.59 -4.30
N SER A 325 -30.29 -17.39 -4.65
CA SER A 325 -30.37 -18.11 -5.93
C SER A 325 -31.23 -17.40 -6.98
N LYS A 326 -32.19 -16.58 -6.53
CA LYS A 326 -33.12 -15.80 -7.36
C LYS A 326 -33.57 -14.54 -6.65
N LEU A 327 -33.90 -13.50 -7.40
CA LEU A 327 -34.63 -12.34 -6.89
C LEU A 327 -36.14 -12.57 -7.03
N PRO A 328 -36.97 -12.06 -6.10
CA PRO A 328 -38.42 -12.18 -6.18
C PRO A 328 -38.97 -11.33 -7.31
N GLU A 329 -40.05 -11.78 -7.96
CA GLU A 329 -40.70 -11.03 -9.03
C GLU A 329 -41.24 -9.69 -8.52
N SER A 330 -41.62 -9.59 -7.24
CA SER A 330 -42.11 -8.34 -6.66
C SER A 330 -41.08 -7.20 -6.61
N ILE A 331 -39.79 -7.46 -6.90
CA ILE A 331 -38.72 -6.45 -6.87
C ILE A 331 -39.03 -5.23 -7.74
N PHE A 332 -39.77 -5.40 -8.84
CA PHE A 332 -40.15 -4.28 -9.72
C PHE A 332 -40.96 -3.18 -9.02
N ARG A 333 -41.60 -3.50 -7.88
CA ARG A 333 -42.40 -2.54 -7.10
C ARG A 333 -41.54 -1.56 -6.31
N LEU A 334 -40.23 -1.80 -6.20
CA LEU A 334 -39.28 -0.90 -5.53
C LEU A 334 -38.94 0.29 -6.43
N THR A 335 -39.96 1.07 -6.81
CA THR A 335 -39.83 2.12 -7.85
C THR A 335 -38.93 3.30 -7.46
N LYS A 336 -38.49 3.39 -6.20
CA LYS A 336 -37.54 4.40 -5.71
C LYS A 336 -36.12 3.84 -5.51
N LEU A 337 -35.88 2.58 -5.87
CA LEU A 337 -34.59 1.96 -5.68
C LEU A 337 -33.57 2.63 -6.59
N GLU A 338 -32.56 3.24 -5.97
CA GLU A 338 -31.47 3.95 -6.64
C GLU A 338 -30.28 2.99 -6.81
N LYS A 339 -29.95 2.19 -5.79
CA LYS A 339 -28.79 1.29 -5.83
C LYS A 339 -29.14 -0.15 -5.46
N LEU A 340 -28.70 -1.08 -6.32
CA LEU A 340 -28.82 -2.53 -6.11
C LEU A 340 -27.46 -3.19 -6.28
N SER A 341 -26.99 -3.86 -5.21
CA SER A 341 -25.73 -4.61 -5.23
C SER A 341 -25.95 -6.07 -4.87
N LEU A 342 -25.44 -6.96 -5.72
CA LEU A 342 -25.54 -8.42 -5.67
C LEU A 342 -24.14 -9.04 -5.84
N ASP A 343 -23.10 -8.33 -5.42
CA ASP A 343 -21.71 -8.72 -5.66
C ASP A 343 -21.37 -10.01 -4.91
N GLY A 344 -20.71 -10.97 -5.56
CA GLY A 344 -20.28 -12.22 -4.93
C GLY A 344 -21.43 -13.20 -4.65
N CYS A 345 -22.63 -12.98 -5.21
CA CYS A 345 -23.74 -13.94 -5.14
C CYS A 345 -23.46 -15.15 -6.06
N GLN A 346 -22.74 -16.15 -5.53
CA GLN A 346 -22.31 -17.33 -6.30
C GLN A 346 -23.45 -18.29 -6.68
N SER A 347 -24.64 -18.14 -6.09
CA SER A 347 -25.82 -18.99 -6.40
C SER A 347 -26.78 -18.34 -7.39
N LEU A 348 -26.62 -17.04 -7.68
CA LEU A 348 -27.49 -16.27 -8.56
C LEU A 348 -27.11 -16.53 -10.02
N ARG A 349 -27.94 -17.27 -10.75
CA ARG A 349 -27.71 -17.63 -12.16
C ARG A 349 -28.43 -16.71 -13.15
N GLN A 350 -29.59 -16.18 -12.77
CA GLN A 350 -30.44 -15.36 -13.63
C GLN A 350 -31.05 -14.21 -12.82
N LEU A 351 -31.42 -13.13 -13.52
CA LEU A 351 -32.20 -12.03 -12.99
C LEU A 351 -33.62 -12.06 -13.58
N PRO A 352 -34.67 -11.64 -12.83
CA PRO A 352 -36.03 -11.64 -13.34
C PRO A 352 -36.22 -10.58 -14.43
N GLN A 353 -37.06 -10.87 -15.42
CA GLN A 353 -37.35 -9.94 -16.53
C GLN A 353 -38.04 -8.65 -16.04
N CYS A 354 -38.67 -8.67 -14.87
CA CYS A 354 -39.26 -7.48 -14.28
C CYS A 354 -38.23 -6.46 -13.75
N LEU A 355 -36.93 -6.80 -13.72
CA LEU A 355 -35.86 -5.92 -13.24
C LEU A 355 -35.84 -4.58 -13.99
N GLY A 356 -36.14 -4.59 -15.29
CA GLY A 356 -36.18 -3.39 -16.14
C GLY A 356 -37.19 -2.31 -15.72
N ASN A 357 -38.12 -2.64 -14.82
CA ASN A 357 -39.11 -1.70 -14.29
C ASN A 357 -38.60 -0.86 -13.11
N LEU A 358 -37.36 -1.07 -12.65
CA LEU A 358 -36.71 -0.27 -11.61
C LEU A 358 -36.24 1.08 -12.16
N LEU A 359 -37.19 1.95 -12.54
CA LEU A 359 -36.90 3.17 -13.29
C LEU A 359 -36.03 4.19 -12.53
N SER A 360 -35.91 4.12 -11.21
CA SER A 360 -35.02 4.99 -10.42
C SER A 360 -33.59 4.46 -10.24
N LEU A 361 -33.29 3.26 -10.73
CA LEU A 361 -32.01 2.60 -10.50
C LEU A 361 -30.88 3.35 -11.22
N ASN A 362 -29.89 3.80 -10.46
CA ASN A 362 -28.67 4.49 -10.92
C ASN A 362 -27.43 3.58 -10.92
N GLU A 363 -27.35 2.62 -10.00
CA GLU A 363 -26.22 1.73 -9.84
C GLU A 363 -26.69 0.27 -9.70
N LEU A 364 -26.23 -0.56 -10.63
CA LEU A 364 -26.42 -2.01 -10.60
C LEU A 364 -25.04 -2.68 -10.57
N SER A 365 -24.76 -3.40 -9.49
CA SER A 365 -23.51 -4.14 -9.31
C SER A 365 -23.78 -5.63 -9.11
N LEU A 366 -23.12 -6.46 -9.91
CA LEU A 366 -23.25 -7.91 -9.97
C LEU A 366 -21.87 -8.58 -10.01
N ASN A 367 -20.83 -7.91 -9.50
CA ASN A 367 -19.45 -8.37 -9.63
C ASN A 367 -19.26 -9.72 -8.96
N HIS A 368 -18.40 -10.58 -9.48
CA HIS A 368 -18.15 -11.92 -8.94
C HIS A 368 -19.43 -12.78 -8.81
N SER A 369 -20.50 -12.50 -9.55
CA SER A 369 -21.70 -13.34 -9.55
C SER A 369 -21.56 -14.50 -10.56
N LYS A 370 -22.38 -15.54 -10.40
CA LYS A 370 -22.48 -16.67 -11.35
C LYS A 370 -23.59 -16.44 -12.39
N LEU A 371 -23.85 -15.18 -12.72
CA LEU A 371 -24.86 -14.79 -13.69
C LEU A 371 -24.52 -15.38 -15.07
N GLU A 372 -25.40 -16.20 -15.60
CA GLU A 372 -25.24 -16.84 -16.92
C GLU A 372 -25.65 -15.90 -18.05
N GLU A 373 -26.71 -15.11 -17.82
CA GLU A 373 -27.27 -14.16 -18.78
C GLU A 373 -27.81 -12.90 -18.08
N LEU A 374 -27.73 -11.77 -18.78
CA LEU A 374 -28.36 -10.52 -18.37
C LEU A 374 -29.69 -10.37 -19.15
N PRO A 375 -30.84 -10.16 -18.49
CA PRO A 375 -32.13 -10.12 -19.17
C PRO A 375 -32.25 -8.90 -20.09
N ASP A 376 -32.93 -9.04 -21.23
CA ASP A 376 -33.15 -7.95 -22.19
C ASP A 376 -33.81 -6.71 -21.55
N SER A 377 -34.60 -6.91 -20.49
CA SER A 377 -35.23 -5.83 -19.74
C SER A 377 -34.25 -4.84 -19.11
N VAL A 378 -32.96 -5.20 -18.94
CA VAL A 378 -31.94 -4.27 -18.44
C VAL A 378 -31.92 -2.98 -19.25
N GLY A 379 -32.13 -3.05 -20.56
CA GLY A 379 -32.18 -1.87 -21.43
C GLY A 379 -33.27 -0.85 -21.09
N SER A 380 -34.27 -1.23 -20.29
CA SER A 380 -35.34 -0.33 -19.84
C SER A 380 -34.94 0.55 -18.64
N LEU A 381 -33.77 0.34 -18.03
CA LEU A 381 -33.29 1.09 -16.87
C LEU A 381 -32.77 2.48 -17.28
N SER A 382 -33.68 3.39 -17.62
CA SER A 382 -33.35 4.68 -18.25
C SER A 382 -32.46 5.62 -17.40
N ASN A 383 -32.46 5.47 -16.08
CA ASN A 383 -31.64 6.27 -15.15
C ASN A 383 -30.33 5.58 -14.71
N LEU A 384 -30.01 4.40 -15.26
CA LEU A 384 -28.82 3.66 -14.86
C LEU A 384 -27.56 4.40 -15.31
N GLU A 385 -26.75 4.84 -14.36
CA GLU A 385 -25.49 5.56 -14.58
C GLU A 385 -24.28 4.62 -14.55
N LYS A 386 -24.36 3.55 -13.75
CA LYS A 386 -23.28 2.57 -13.56
C LYS A 386 -23.79 1.14 -13.61
N LEU A 387 -23.20 0.35 -14.51
CA LEU A 387 -23.40 -1.09 -14.59
C LEU A 387 -22.05 -1.80 -14.40
N SER A 388 -21.96 -2.64 -13.35
CA SER A 388 -20.75 -3.37 -13.00
C SER A 388 -20.98 -4.88 -13.01
N LEU A 389 -20.23 -5.58 -13.86
CA LEU A 389 -20.27 -7.02 -14.11
C LEU A 389 -18.86 -7.62 -14.05
N ILE A 390 -17.97 -7.07 -13.22
CA ILE A 390 -16.57 -7.50 -13.11
C ILE A 390 -16.51 -8.93 -12.53
N TRP A 391 -15.66 -9.79 -13.06
CA TRP A 391 -15.49 -11.19 -12.65
C TRP A 391 -16.76 -12.05 -12.76
N CYS A 392 -17.64 -11.76 -13.73
CA CYS A 392 -18.78 -12.62 -14.07
C CYS A 392 -18.34 -13.71 -15.07
N ASP A 393 -17.73 -14.77 -14.55
CA ASP A 393 -17.12 -15.82 -15.36
C ASP A 393 -18.12 -16.75 -16.08
N ALA A 394 -19.40 -16.74 -15.68
CA ALA A 394 -20.47 -17.45 -16.38
C ALA A 394 -21.15 -16.60 -17.48
N LEU A 395 -20.96 -15.28 -17.48
CA LEU A 395 -21.61 -14.36 -18.40
C LEU A 395 -20.90 -14.36 -19.75
N ASN A 396 -21.58 -14.89 -20.78
CA ASN A 396 -21.00 -15.09 -22.11
C ASN A 396 -21.28 -13.94 -23.10
N ALA A 397 -22.33 -13.16 -22.85
CA ALA A 397 -22.76 -12.07 -23.72
C ALA A 397 -23.48 -10.98 -22.91
N VAL A 398 -23.51 -9.77 -23.47
CA VAL A 398 -24.30 -8.64 -22.99
C VAL A 398 -25.41 -8.40 -24.02
N PRO A 399 -26.69 -8.23 -23.64
CA PRO A 399 -27.80 -8.11 -24.59
C PRO A 399 -27.72 -6.79 -25.37
N GLU A 400 -28.22 -6.79 -26.62
CA GLU A 400 -28.30 -5.58 -27.47
C GLU A 400 -29.10 -4.45 -26.81
N SER A 401 -30.04 -4.78 -25.93
CA SER A 401 -30.83 -3.80 -25.19
C SER A 401 -29.99 -2.90 -24.28
N VAL A 402 -28.74 -3.26 -23.92
CA VAL A 402 -27.83 -2.38 -23.17
C VAL A 402 -27.59 -1.05 -23.87
N GLY A 403 -27.66 -1.00 -25.21
CA GLY A 403 -27.58 0.27 -25.95
C GLY A 403 -28.71 1.26 -25.66
N ASN A 404 -29.80 0.83 -25.04
CA ASN A 404 -30.92 1.69 -24.67
C ASN A 404 -30.70 2.46 -23.36
N LEU A 405 -29.62 2.20 -22.62
CA LEU A 405 -29.33 2.83 -21.32
C LEU A 405 -28.88 4.29 -21.48
N GLN A 406 -29.84 5.21 -21.66
CA GLN A 406 -29.59 6.61 -22.02
C GLN A 406 -28.85 7.45 -20.96
N SER A 407 -28.70 6.96 -19.72
CA SER A 407 -27.95 7.65 -18.66
C SER A 407 -26.61 7.00 -18.33
N LEU A 408 -26.23 5.90 -19.02
CA LEU A 408 -25.07 5.10 -18.64
C LEU A 408 -23.77 5.88 -18.85
N THR A 409 -22.98 6.01 -17.79
CA THR A 409 -21.68 6.69 -17.80
C THR A 409 -20.52 5.73 -17.59
N GLN A 410 -20.76 4.59 -16.92
CA GLN A 410 -19.74 3.61 -16.57
C GLN A 410 -20.24 2.19 -16.84
N LEU A 411 -19.47 1.44 -17.64
CA LEU A 411 -19.71 0.03 -17.93
C LEU A 411 -18.44 -0.79 -17.64
N PHE A 412 -18.51 -1.64 -16.62
CA PHE A 412 -17.41 -2.51 -16.21
C PHE A 412 -17.75 -3.98 -16.46
N LEU A 413 -16.93 -4.66 -17.25
CA LEU A 413 -17.10 -6.02 -17.73
C LEU A 413 -15.88 -6.90 -17.45
N ASP A 414 -14.88 -6.36 -16.76
CA ASP A 414 -13.55 -6.96 -16.62
C ASP A 414 -13.60 -8.40 -16.13
N ARG A 415 -12.76 -9.26 -16.72
CA ARG A 415 -12.58 -10.66 -16.32
C ARG A 415 -13.87 -11.49 -16.38
N SER A 416 -14.80 -11.10 -17.24
CA SER A 416 -15.97 -11.90 -17.62
C SER A 416 -15.65 -12.83 -18.79
N SER A 417 -16.57 -13.75 -19.10
CA SER A 417 -16.45 -14.68 -20.24
C SER A 417 -17.07 -14.13 -21.54
N ILE A 418 -17.22 -12.82 -21.64
CA ILE A 418 -17.83 -12.14 -22.78
C ILE A 418 -16.99 -12.36 -24.04
N LYS A 419 -17.64 -12.84 -25.10
CA LYS A 419 -17.01 -13.12 -26.40
C LYS A 419 -16.95 -11.89 -27.31
N GLU A 420 -18.00 -11.08 -27.27
CA GLU A 420 -18.17 -9.89 -28.09
C GLU A 420 -18.98 -8.84 -27.33
N LEU A 421 -18.72 -7.57 -27.64
CA LEU A 421 -19.55 -6.45 -27.17
C LEU A 421 -20.69 -6.24 -28.19
N PRO A 422 -21.96 -6.14 -27.75
CA PRO A 422 -23.07 -5.88 -28.67
C PRO A 422 -22.87 -4.55 -29.41
N ALA A 423 -23.26 -4.51 -30.68
CA ALA A 423 -23.08 -3.32 -31.52
C ALA A 423 -23.82 -2.11 -30.94
N ALA A 424 -24.96 -2.34 -30.27
CA ALA A 424 -25.75 -1.30 -29.64
C ALA A 424 -25.04 -0.54 -28.50
N ILE A 425 -23.93 -1.03 -27.92
CA ILE A 425 -23.10 -0.23 -26.98
C ILE A 425 -22.67 1.08 -27.62
N CYS A 426 -22.52 1.11 -28.95
CA CYS A 426 -22.18 2.31 -29.70
C CYS A 426 -23.34 3.32 -29.81
N SER A 427 -24.49 3.07 -29.18
CA SER A 427 -25.62 4.01 -29.09
C SER A 427 -25.69 4.73 -27.74
N LEU A 428 -24.71 4.54 -26.85
CA LEU A 428 -24.70 5.11 -25.50
C LEU A 428 -24.13 6.54 -25.48
N PRO A 429 -24.96 7.59 -25.34
CA PRO A 429 -24.54 8.98 -25.61
C PRO A 429 -23.62 9.57 -24.53
N TYR A 430 -23.67 9.07 -23.30
CA TYR A 430 -22.93 9.63 -22.15
C TYR A 430 -21.91 8.67 -21.56
N LEU A 431 -21.60 7.55 -22.22
CA LEU A 431 -20.62 6.58 -21.72
C LEU A 431 -19.24 7.24 -21.64
N LYS A 432 -18.68 7.33 -20.43
CA LYS A 432 -17.37 7.94 -20.15
C LYS A 432 -16.29 6.90 -19.92
N GLU A 433 -16.64 5.75 -19.35
CA GLU A 433 -15.69 4.69 -19.01
C GLU A 433 -16.23 3.32 -19.43
N LEU A 434 -15.46 2.64 -20.27
CA LEU A 434 -15.71 1.27 -20.70
C LEU A 434 -14.50 0.42 -20.33
N SER A 435 -14.72 -0.57 -19.47
CA SER A 435 -13.68 -1.51 -19.05
C SER A 435 -14.10 -2.93 -19.36
N ALA A 436 -13.30 -3.64 -20.13
CA ALA A 436 -13.47 -5.06 -20.45
C ALA A 436 -12.14 -5.81 -20.36
N GLY A 437 -11.26 -5.37 -19.45
CA GLY A 437 -9.93 -5.93 -19.26
C GLY A 437 -10.00 -7.37 -18.72
N GLY A 438 -9.17 -8.27 -19.22
CA GLY A 438 -9.10 -9.66 -18.80
C GLY A 438 -10.25 -10.55 -19.29
N CYS A 439 -11.12 -10.04 -20.17
CA CYS A 439 -12.11 -10.86 -20.87
C CYS A 439 -11.42 -11.84 -21.82
N LYS A 440 -11.33 -13.10 -21.42
CA LYS A 440 -10.49 -14.13 -22.08
C LYS A 440 -10.92 -14.50 -23.50
N PHE A 441 -12.16 -14.17 -23.89
CA PHE A 441 -12.73 -14.51 -25.20
C PHE A 441 -13.01 -13.28 -26.07
N LEU A 442 -12.82 -12.06 -25.55
CA LEU A 442 -13.10 -10.83 -26.28
C LEU A 442 -12.05 -10.59 -27.35
N SER A 443 -12.35 -10.97 -28.59
CA SER A 443 -11.38 -10.97 -29.70
C SER A 443 -11.46 -9.73 -30.61
N LYS A 444 -12.57 -8.99 -30.57
CA LYS A 444 -12.81 -7.81 -31.41
C LYS A 444 -13.71 -6.79 -30.71
N LEU A 445 -13.61 -5.54 -31.15
CA LEU A 445 -14.56 -4.48 -30.86
C LEU A 445 -15.57 -4.35 -32.01
N PRO A 446 -16.72 -3.68 -31.82
CA PRO A 446 -17.62 -3.32 -32.92
C PRO A 446 -16.91 -2.49 -34.01
N ASP A 447 -17.30 -2.67 -35.27
CA ASP A 447 -16.65 -2.03 -36.43
C ASP A 447 -16.83 -0.50 -36.44
N SER A 448 -18.00 0.01 -36.03
CA SER A 448 -18.26 1.44 -35.85
C SER A 448 -18.35 1.78 -34.36
N LEU A 449 -17.70 2.87 -33.94
CA LEU A 449 -17.69 3.39 -32.57
C LEU A 449 -18.26 4.82 -32.50
N ASP A 450 -19.02 5.25 -33.51
CA ASP A 450 -19.43 6.65 -33.71
C ASP A 450 -20.23 7.26 -32.57
N GLY A 451 -21.09 6.49 -31.89
CA GLY A 451 -21.86 7.00 -30.76
C GLY A 451 -21.14 6.91 -29.40
N LEU A 452 -19.91 6.41 -29.33
CA LEU A 452 -19.05 6.48 -28.13
C LEU A 452 -18.22 7.78 -28.07
N ALA A 453 -18.72 8.87 -28.66
CA ALA A 453 -18.01 10.14 -28.73
C ALA A 453 -17.68 10.76 -27.36
N SER A 454 -18.42 10.39 -26.30
CA SER A 454 -18.24 10.86 -24.92
C SER A 454 -17.25 10.02 -24.10
N LEU A 455 -16.70 8.94 -24.68
CA LEU A 455 -15.83 8.00 -23.97
C LEU A 455 -14.48 8.65 -23.66
N ILE A 456 -14.11 8.66 -22.37
CA ILE A 456 -12.87 9.24 -21.85
C ILE A 456 -11.83 8.14 -21.62
N LYS A 457 -12.27 6.96 -21.15
CA LYS A 457 -11.39 5.84 -20.82
C LYS A 457 -11.86 4.55 -21.47
N LEU A 458 -10.92 3.87 -22.12
CA LEU A 458 -11.11 2.54 -22.68
C LEU A 458 -10.04 1.59 -22.14
N HIS A 459 -10.48 0.59 -21.37
CA HIS A 459 -9.62 -0.44 -20.79
C HIS A 459 -9.94 -1.80 -21.41
N LEU A 460 -8.97 -2.36 -22.12
CA LEU A 460 -9.06 -3.66 -22.79
C LEU A 460 -7.85 -4.55 -22.48
N ASP A 461 -7.14 -4.27 -21.38
CA ASP A 461 -5.93 -4.99 -21.02
C ASP A 461 -6.17 -6.50 -20.86
N GLN A 462 -5.19 -7.35 -21.13
CA GLN A 462 -5.27 -8.81 -20.99
C GLN A 462 -6.39 -9.48 -21.81
N THR A 463 -6.82 -8.87 -22.92
CA THR A 463 -7.79 -9.45 -23.86
C THR A 463 -7.10 -10.07 -25.09
N PRO A 464 -7.70 -11.06 -25.77
CA PRO A 464 -7.17 -11.63 -27.00
C PRO A 464 -7.51 -10.80 -28.25
N ILE A 465 -7.72 -9.48 -28.12
CA ILE A 465 -8.09 -8.60 -29.24
C ILE A 465 -7.04 -8.68 -30.35
N THR A 466 -7.47 -8.97 -31.57
CA THR A 466 -6.58 -9.14 -32.73
C THR A 466 -6.27 -7.82 -33.44
N GLY A 467 -7.16 -6.83 -33.33
CA GLY A 467 -7.07 -5.54 -34.00
C GLY A 467 -8.06 -4.53 -33.44
N LEU A 468 -7.75 -3.24 -33.59
CA LEU A 468 -8.69 -2.14 -33.36
C LEU A 468 -9.41 -1.81 -34.69
N PRO A 469 -10.67 -1.34 -34.65
CA PRO A 469 -11.42 -0.97 -35.85
C PRO A 469 -10.79 0.24 -36.56
N ASP A 470 -10.96 0.35 -37.88
CA ASP A 470 -10.42 1.44 -38.71
C ASP A 470 -10.99 2.82 -38.30
N GLN A 471 -12.18 2.84 -37.73
CA GLN A 471 -12.89 4.03 -37.23
C GLN A 471 -12.67 4.25 -35.72
N ILE A 472 -11.57 3.77 -35.12
CA ILE A 472 -11.26 4.01 -33.69
C ILE A 472 -11.14 5.50 -33.34
N ASP A 473 -10.90 6.35 -34.33
CA ASP A 473 -10.86 7.82 -34.22
C ASP A 473 -12.24 8.47 -34.02
N ALA A 474 -13.32 7.70 -34.09
CA ALA A 474 -14.64 8.13 -33.64
C ALA A 474 -14.69 8.51 -32.14
N LEU A 475 -13.77 7.95 -31.33
CA LEU A 475 -13.64 8.22 -29.90
C LEU A 475 -13.00 9.61 -29.65
N LYS A 476 -13.74 10.68 -29.89
CA LYS A 476 -13.22 12.07 -29.88
C LYS A 476 -12.77 12.59 -28.51
N MET A 477 -13.37 12.11 -27.42
CA MET A 477 -13.09 12.56 -26.04
C MET A 477 -12.10 11.67 -25.30
N ILE A 478 -11.56 10.63 -25.93
CA ILE A 478 -10.73 9.63 -25.23
C ILE A 478 -9.40 10.23 -24.77
N GLU A 479 -9.12 10.06 -23.48
CA GLU A 479 -7.90 10.51 -22.83
C GLU A 479 -6.99 9.33 -22.48
N ILE A 480 -7.57 8.17 -22.16
CA ILE A 480 -6.85 6.98 -21.69
C ILE A 480 -7.23 5.77 -22.52
N LEU A 481 -6.21 5.15 -23.15
CA LEU A 481 -6.32 3.89 -23.86
C LEU A 481 -5.36 2.86 -23.22
N ASP A 482 -5.92 1.81 -22.61
CA ASP A 482 -5.15 0.73 -21.98
C ASP A 482 -5.34 -0.59 -22.72
N LEU A 483 -4.28 -1.05 -23.40
CA LEU A 483 -4.21 -2.29 -24.17
C LEU A 483 -3.13 -3.23 -23.62
N ARG A 484 -2.72 -3.07 -22.36
CA ARG A 484 -1.65 -3.89 -21.78
C ARG A 484 -1.91 -5.38 -21.96
N ASN A 485 -0.88 -6.15 -22.32
CA ASN A 485 -0.92 -7.60 -22.46
C ASN A 485 -1.98 -8.11 -23.46
N CYS A 486 -2.40 -7.29 -24.43
CA CYS A 486 -3.17 -7.74 -25.59
C CYS A 486 -2.24 -8.47 -26.58
N LYS A 487 -1.83 -9.69 -26.24
CA LYS A 487 -0.78 -10.43 -26.98
C LYS A 487 -1.18 -10.80 -28.41
N SER A 488 -2.47 -10.82 -28.72
CA SER A 488 -2.97 -11.08 -30.08
C SER A 488 -2.94 -9.86 -30.99
N LEU A 489 -2.74 -8.65 -30.43
CA LEU A 489 -2.72 -7.41 -31.19
C LEU A 489 -1.36 -7.26 -31.88
N SER A 490 -1.37 -7.34 -33.22
CA SER A 490 -0.16 -7.29 -34.05
C SER A 490 0.12 -5.94 -34.69
N SER A 491 -0.86 -5.04 -34.76
CA SER A 491 -0.72 -3.71 -35.38
C SER A 491 -1.75 -2.73 -34.81
N LEU A 492 -1.49 -1.43 -34.97
CA LEU A 492 -2.43 -0.34 -34.67
C LEU A 492 -2.80 0.38 -35.98
N PRO A 493 -4.06 0.81 -36.17
CA PRO A 493 -4.48 1.54 -37.37
C PRO A 493 -3.95 2.98 -37.38
N GLU A 494 -3.73 3.55 -38.57
CA GLU A 494 -3.35 4.98 -38.77
C GLU A 494 -4.39 5.96 -38.19
N ALA A 495 -5.63 5.51 -38.00
CA ALA A 495 -6.67 6.30 -37.35
C ALA A 495 -6.30 6.70 -35.92
N ILE A 496 -5.45 5.94 -35.21
CA ILE A 496 -5.06 6.26 -33.83
C ILE A 496 -4.43 7.65 -33.70
N GLY A 497 -3.73 8.13 -34.73
CA GLY A 497 -3.13 9.47 -34.72
C GLY A 497 -4.14 10.61 -34.72
N ARG A 498 -5.41 10.36 -35.10
CA ARG A 498 -6.47 11.37 -35.12
C ARG A 498 -7.21 11.51 -33.78
N MET A 499 -6.87 10.70 -32.78
CA MET A 499 -7.44 10.74 -31.42
C MET A 499 -6.73 11.80 -30.56
N LEU A 500 -6.88 13.08 -30.92
CA LEU A 500 -6.07 14.20 -30.44
C LEU A 500 -6.16 14.49 -28.93
N ASN A 501 -7.17 13.97 -28.23
CA ASN A 501 -7.34 14.15 -26.78
C ASN A 501 -6.57 13.11 -25.93
N LEU A 502 -5.95 12.11 -26.56
CA LEU A 502 -5.21 11.07 -25.84
C LEU A 502 -4.07 11.69 -25.02
N THR A 503 -4.09 11.44 -23.72
CA THR A 503 -3.04 11.85 -22.78
C THR A 503 -2.23 10.64 -22.30
N ARG A 504 -2.81 9.43 -22.30
CA ARG A 504 -2.15 8.21 -21.82
C ARG A 504 -2.47 7.03 -22.73
N ILE A 505 -1.43 6.41 -23.25
CA ILE A 505 -1.51 5.16 -24.01
C ILE A 505 -0.64 4.10 -23.35
N ASN A 506 -1.23 2.94 -23.09
CA ASN A 506 -0.53 1.81 -22.50
C ASN A 506 -0.60 0.57 -23.40
N LEU A 507 0.53 0.25 -24.00
CA LEU A 507 0.74 -0.85 -24.94
C LEU A 507 1.67 -1.92 -24.35
N THR A 508 1.90 -1.91 -23.03
CA THR A 508 2.88 -2.83 -22.42
C THR A 508 2.55 -4.28 -22.74
N GLY A 509 3.51 -5.05 -23.27
CA GLY A 509 3.36 -6.49 -23.51
C GLY A 509 2.47 -6.86 -24.70
N ILE A 510 2.32 -5.98 -25.69
CA ILE A 510 1.66 -6.30 -26.96
C ILE A 510 2.68 -6.74 -28.03
N ASN A 511 2.22 -7.41 -29.08
CA ASN A 511 3.07 -8.02 -30.11
C ASN A 511 3.18 -7.18 -31.40
N ILE A 512 3.11 -5.84 -31.28
CA ILE A 512 3.24 -4.95 -32.44
C ILE A 512 4.67 -4.95 -33.00
N THR A 513 4.80 -4.82 -34.31
CA THR A 513 6.09 -4.73 -35.00
C THR A 513 6.56 -3.29 -35.23
N GLU A 514 5.61 -2.38 -35.42
CA GLU A 514 5.82 -0.94 -35.60
C GLU A 514 4.62 -0.14 -35.07
N LEU A 515 4.85 1.14 -34.78
CA LEU A 515 3.78 2.12 -34.55
C LEU A 515 3.51 2.86 -35.88
N PRO A 516 2.25 3.25 -36.17
CA PRO A 516 1.89 3.97 -37.40
C PRO A 516 2.57 5.35 -37.47
N GLU A 517 2.77 5.88 -38.69
CA GLU A 517 3.38 7.20 -38.85
C GLU A 517 2.45 8.32 -38.34
N SER A 518 1.14 8.11 -38.31
CA SER A 518 0.18 9.02 -37.68
C SER A 518 0.40 9.22 -36.17
N PHE A 519 1.15 8.34 -35.49
CA PHE A 519 1.28 8.39 -34.01
C PHE A 519 1.85 9.72 -33.53
N GLY A 520 2.74 10.35 -34.31
CA GLY A 520 3.29 11.68 -34.02
C GLY A 520 2.27 12.83 -34.04
N MET A 521 1.03 12.61 -34.48
CA MET A 521 -0.04 13.62 -34.44
C MET A 521 -0.62 13.82 -33.03
N LEU A 522 -0.31 12.93 -32.08
CA LEU A 522 -0.84 12.95 -30.72
C LEU A 522 -0.13 13.99 -29.83
N GLU A 523 -0.23 15.27 -30.18
CA GLU A 523 0.52 16.35 -29.52
C GLU A 523 0.20 16.48 -28.01
N ASN A 524 -0.96 16.01 -27.55
CA ASN A 524 -1.38 16.03 -26.14
C ASN A 524 -0.94 14.80 -25.33
N LEU A 525 -0.27 13.82 -25.95
CA LEU A 525 0.12 12.58 -25.30
C LEU A 525 1.19 12.86 -24.24
N VAL A 526 0.90 12.54 -22.97
CA VAL A 526 1.78 12.76 -21.82
C VAL A 526 2.54 11.49 -21.45
N ILE A 527 1.87 10.34 -21.53
CA ILE A 527 2.41 9.03 -21.14
C ILE A 527 2.28 8.05 -22.29
N LEU A 528 3.40 7.47 -22.70
CA LEU A 528 3.46 6.33 -23.61
C LEU A 528 4.21 5.17 -22.95
N ARG A 529 3.53 4.03 -22.80
CA ARG A 529 4.12 2.78 -22.29
C ARG A 529 4.14 1.72 -23.38
N LEU A 530 5.34 1.29 -23.74
CA LEU A 530 5.71 0.29 -24.74
C LEU A 530 6.55 -0.84 -24.12
N ASN A 531 6.65 -0.93 -22.79
CA ASN A 531 7.42 -1.97 -22.12
C ASN A 531 7.01 -3.36 -22.64
N ASP A 532 7.94 -4.30 -22.74
CA ASP A 532 7.65 -5.68 -23.15
C ASP A 532 7.05 -5.84 -24.55
N CYS A 533 7.11 -4.81 -25.41
CA CYS A 533 6.82 -4.96 -26.84
C CYS A 533 8.04 -5.57 -27.55
N GLU A 534 8.31 -6.84 -27.28
CA GLU A 534 9.53 -7.55 -27.72
C GLU A 534 9.67 -7.59 -29.26
N ARG A 535 8.57 -7.43 -30.00
CA ARG A 535 8.57 -7.41 -31.48
C ARG A 535 8.68 -6.03 -32.10
N LEU A 536 8.62 -4.96 -31.30
CA LEU A 536 8.68 -3.58 -31.81
C LEU A 536 10.11 -3.27 -32.30
N LEU A 537 10.29 -3.08 -33.60
CA LEU A 537 11.61 -2.96 -34.25
C LEU A 537 12.10 -1.51 -34.38
N LYS A 538 11.19 -0.56 -34.55
CA LYS A 538 11.50 0.86 -34.79
C LYS A 538 10.40 1.76 -34.25
N LEU A 539 10.75 3.01 -33.96
CA LEU A 539 9.80 4.10 -33.73
C LEU A 539 9.57 4.87 -35.04
N PRO A 540 8.37 5.42 -35.28
CA PRO A 540 8.08 6.20 -36.48
C PRO A 540 8.87 7.51 -36.49
N ALA A 541 9.18 8.03 -37.68
CA ALA A 541 9.92 9.30 -37.80
C ALA A 541 9.13 10.47 -37.20
N SER A 542 7.81 10.38 -37.17
CA SER A 542 6.94 11.38 -36.55
C SER A 542 6.96 11.40 -35.02
N ILE A 543 7.58 10.42 -34.32
CA ILE A 543 7.53 10.33 -32.84
C ILE A 543 8.02 11.61 -32.16
N GLY A 544 8.96 12.34 -32.79
CA GLY A 544 9.49 13.62 -32.30
C GLY A 544 8.45 14.74 -32.19
N ASN A 545 7.28 14.61 -32.84
CA ASN A 545 6.21 15.59 -32.82
C ASN A 545 5.33 15.52 -31.56
N LEU A 546 5.55 14.54 -30.66
CA LEU A 546 4.83 14.40 -29.40
C LEU A 546 5.29 15.45 -28.36
N LYS A 547 4.94 16.71 -28.60
CA LYS A 547 5.43 17.86 -27.83
C LYS A 547 5.10 17.80 -26.33
N SER A 548 3.98 17.19 -25.95
CA SER A 548 3.58 17.05 -24.54
C SER A 548 4.05 15.76 -23.87
N LEU A 549 4.87 14.93 -24.53
CA LEU A 549 5.28 13.64 -23.97
C LEU A 549 6.27 13.84 -22.83
N HIS A 550 5.86 13.46 -21.61
CA HIS A 550 6.70 13.57 -20.42
C HIS A 550 7.34 12.23 -20.05
N HIS A 551 6.65 11.12 -20.30
CA HIS A 551 7.11 9.79 -19.91
C HIS A 551 7.04 8.81 -21.06
N LEU A 552 8.20 8.27 -21.44
CA LEU A 552 8.34 7.20 -22.42
C LEU A 552 9.03 5.99 -21.76
N TRP A 553 8.27 4.91 -21.66
CA TRP A 553 8.76 3.62 -21.20
C TRP A 553 8.74 2.63 -22.36
N MET A 554 9.89 2.14 -22.78
CA MET A 554 10.05 1.18 -23.89
C MET A 554 11.08 0.10 -23.54
N GLU A 555 11.10 -0.29 -22.26
CA GLU A 555 11.97 -1.33 -21.74
C GLU A 555 11.66 -2.68 -22.39
N ARG A 556 12.68 -3.49 -22.65
CA ARG A 556 12.55 -4.83 -23.25
C ARG A 556 11.86 -4.82 -24.62
N THR A 557 12.08 -3.75 -25.41
CA THR A 557 11.71 -3.70 -26.84
C THR A 557 12.87 -4.08 -27.75
N SER A 558 12.57 -4.43 -28.99
CA SER A 558 13.58 -4.71 -30.03
C SER A 558 14.04 -3.45 -30.79
N VAL A 559 13.65 -2.25 -30.35
CA VAL A 559 14.04 -1.00 -31.03
C VAL A 559 15.55 -0.81 -30.96
N THR A 560 16.21 -0.69 -32.11
CA THR A 560 17.68 -0.55 -32.19
C THR A 560 18.17 0.84 -32.57
N GLU A 561 17.29 1.75 -32.98
CA GLU A 561 17.65 3.10 -33.39
C GLU A 561 16.56 4.09 -32.97
N LEU A 562 16.99 5.33 -32.72
CA LEU A 562 16.10 6.47 -32.47
C LEU A 562 16.17 7.41 -33.69
N PRO A 563 15.03 7.91 -34.21
CA PRO A 563 15.05 8.84 -35.34
C PRO A 563 15.68 10.19 -34.96
N GLU A 564 16.23 10.95 -35.92
CA GLU A 564 16.78 12.29 -35.66
C GLU A 564 15.74 13.29 -35.12
N SER A 565 14.45 13.07 -35.41
CA SER A 565 13.35 13.85 -34.83
C SER A 565 13.17 13.63 -33.33
N PHE A 566 13.74 12.55 -32.75
CA PHE A 566 13.54 12.20 -31.34
C PHE A 566 14.01 13.31 -30.38
N GLY A 567 15.04 14.08 -30.76
CA GLY A 567 15.49 15.27 -30.02
C GLY A 567 14.49 16.43 -29.97
N LEU A 568 13.37 16.36 -30.69
CA LEU A 568 12.30 17.36 -30.67
C LEU A 568 11.31 17.17 -29.51
N LEU A 569 11.44 16.08 -28.72
CA LEU A 569 10.62 15.78 -27.55
C LEU A 569 10.97 16.71 -26.36
N ALA A 570 10.65 18.00 -26.49
CA ALA A 570 11.09 19.06 -25.57
C ALA A 570 10.58 18.90 -24.13
N SER A 571 9.45 18.22 -23.92
CA SER A 571 8.85 17.97 -22.60
C SER A 571 9.22 16.63 -21.98
N LEU A 572 10.03 15.80 -22.64
CA LEU A 572 10.36 14.46 -22.14
C LEU A 572 11.18 14.56 -20.85
N MET A 573 10.63 14.05 -19.75
CA MET A 573 11.25 14.02 -18.43
C MET A 573 11.85 12.65 -18.11
N ILE A 574 11.15 11.57 -18.47
CA ILE A 574 11.57 10.20 -18.17
C ILE A 574 11.65 9.39 -19.45
N LEU A 575 12.84 8.88 -19.74
CA LEU A 575 13.09 7.93 -20.82
C LEU A 575 13.70 6.66 -20.25
N ARG A 576 12.90 5.59 -20.21
CA ARG A 576 13.40 4.24 -19.89
C ARG A 576 13.31 3.36 -21.10
N MET A 577 14.45 2.86 -21.51
CA MET A 577 14.54 2.04 -22.70
C MET A 577 15.30 0.73 -22.46
N MET A 578 15.78 0.45 -21.25
CA MET A 578 16.61 -0.71 -20.91
C MET A 578 16.29 -2.02 -21.65
N LYS A 579 17.32 -2.74 -22.11
CA LYS A 579 17.19 -4.09 -22.69
C LYS A 579 17.68 -5.15 -21.72
N VAL A 580 17.27 -6.40 -21.93
CA VAL A 580 17.83 -7.52 -21.17
C VAL A 580 19.27 -7.77 -21.64
N PRO A 581 20.29 -7.70 -20.76
CA PRO A 581 21.65 -8.05 -21.12
C PRO A 581 21.70 -9.51 -21.60
N SER A 582 22.02 -9.72 -22.87
CA SER A 582 22.01 -11.05 -23.48
C SER A 582 23.34 -11.76 -23.24
N GLY A 583 23.35 -12.88 -22.51
CA GLY A 583 24.55 -13.70 -22.28
C GLY A 583 24.90 -14.69 -23.40
N SER A 584 23.93 -15.08 -24.23
CA SER A 584 24.10 -15.80 -25.50
C SER A 584 22.72 -15.92 -26.17
N PHE A 585 22.72 -16.14 -27.50
CA PHE A 585 21.58 -16.22 -28.44
C PHE A 585 21.09 -14.89 -29.06
N GLY A 586 21.28 -14.77 -30.39
CA GLY A 586 20.41 -13.96 -31.26
C GLY A 586 20.98 -12.68 -31.87
N GLU A 587 21.96 -12.84 -32.76
CA GLU A 587 22.22 -12.04 -33.98
C GLU A 587 21.56 -10.66 -34.17
N SER A 588 22.02 -9.65 -33.44
CA SER A 588 22.35 -8.39 -34.11
C SER A 588 23.80 -8.07 -33.82
N LYS A 589 24.59 -7.68 -34.82
CA LYS A 589 25.96 -7.16 -34.63
C LYS A 589 26.00 -5.63 -34.69
N ARG A 590 24.85 -4.98 -34.92
CA ARG A 590 24.80 -3.54 -35.15
C ARG A 590 24.88 -2.82 -33.81
N LEU A 591 25.92 -2.00 -33.69
CA LEU A 591 26.07 -1.07 -32.60
C LEU A 591 25.17 0.14 -32.83
N VAL A 592 24.72 0.77 -31.74
CA VAL A 592 23.80 1.91 -31.79
C VAL A 592 24.58 3.21 -31.64
N VAL A 593 24.25 4.20 -32.46
CA VAL A 593 24.74 5.58 -32.33
C VAL A 593 23.53 6.44 -31.98
N LEU A 594 23.66 7.26 -30.93
CA LEU A 594 22.62 8.21 -30.55
C LEU A 594 22.51 9.32 -31.62
N PRO A 595 21.29 9.79 -31.97
CA PRO A 595 21.11 10.85 -32.94
C PRO A 595 21.78 12.15 -32.47
N THR A 596 22.21 12.99 -33.42
CA THR A 596 22.90 14.24 -33.09
C THR A 596 22.02 15.21 -32.30
N SER A 597 20.71 15.12 -32.49
CA SER A 597 19.70 15.90 -31.78
C SER A 597 19.40 15.40 -30.36
N PHE A 598 19.93 14.26 -29.91
CA PHE A 598 19.54 13.63 -28.64
C PHE A 598 19.71 14.56 -27.42
N CYS A 599 20.78 15.37 -27.40
CA CYS A 599 21.02 16.32 -26.32
C CYS A 599 20.04 17.50 -26.27
N ASN A 600 19.11 17.61 -27.24
CA ASN A 600 18.05 18.63 -27.21
C ASN A 600 16.87 18.27 -26.29
N LEU A 601 16.91 17.09 -25.65
CA LEU A 601 15.95 16.67 -24.60
C LEU A 601 16.19 17.44 -23.29
N THR A 602 16.06 18.76 -23.32
CA THR A 602 16.45 19.67 -22.22
C THR A 602 15.63 19.50 -20.94
N SER A 603 14.45 18.86 -21.02
CA SER A 603 13.61 18.55 -19.86
C SER A 603 13.92 17.21 -19.20
N LEU A 604 14.86 16.43 -19.74
CA LEU A 604 15.11 15.06 -19.29
C LEU A 604 15.70 15.03 -17.88
N GLU A 605 15.02 14.33 -16.98
CA GLU A 605 15.38 14.12 -15.57
C GLU A 605 15.95 12.71 -15.36
N GLU A 606 15.37 11.72 -16.03
CA GLU A 606 15.75 10.31 -15.89
C GLU A 606 16.02 9.66 -17.25
N LEU A 607 17.22 9.08 -17.41
CA LEU A 607 17.60 8.28 -18.57
C LEU A 607 18.09 6.89 -18.15
N ASP A 608 17.35 5.84 -18.53
CA ASP A 608 17.83 4.45 -18.47
C ASP A 608 17.98 3.85 -19.88
N ALA A 609 19.22 3.81 -20.36
CA ALA A 609 19.64 3.25 -21.64
C ALA A 609 20.49 1.98 -21.48
N ARG A 610 20.26 1.21 -20.41
CA ARG A 610 21.05 0.01 -20.13
C ARG A 610 20.92 -1.03 -21.25
N ALA A 611 22.03 -1.66 -21.61
CA ALA A 611 22.10 -2.74 -22.62
C ALA A 611 21.60 -2.32 -24.01
N TRP A 612 21.68 -1.04 -24.36
CA TRP A 612 21.30 -0.53 -25.68
C TRP A 612 22.34 -0.74 -26.77
N ARG A 613 23.54 -1.20 -26.41
CA ARG A 613 24.67 -1.39 -27.33
C ARG A 613 25.13 -0.09 -27.97
N ILE A 614 25.00 1.01 -27.22
CA ILE A 614 25.51 2.32 -27.59
C ILE A 614 27.03 2.21 -27.74
N SER A 615 27.56 2.72 -28.85
CA SER A 615 28.99 2.66 -29.17
C SER A 615 29.50 3.97 -29.76
N GLY A 616 30.81 4.02 -30.01
CA GLY A 616 31.44 5.19 -30.63
C GLY A 616 31.55 6.37 -29.66
N ARG A 617 31.72 7.58 -30.21
CA ARG A 617 31.71 8.81 -29.42
C ARG A 617 30.27 9.25 -29.17
N ILE A 618 29.90 9.34 -27.89
CA ILE A 618 28.66 9.98 -27.47
C ILE A 618 28.75 11.48 -27.78
N PRO A 619 27.68 12.14 -28.29
CA PRO A 619 27.68 13.59 -28.53
C PRO A 619 28.11 14.40 -27.29
N ASP A 620 29.00 15.37 -27.45
CA ASP A 620 29.62 16.13 -26.33
C ASP A 620 28.76 17.32 -25.84
N ASP A 621 27.46 17.32 -26.13
CA ASP A 621 26.51 18.38 -25.79
C ASP A 621 25.67 18.06 -24.53
N PHE A 622 26.14 17.17 -23.64
CA PHE A 622 25.39 16.75 -22.45
C PHE A 622 25.07 17.91 -21.50
N GLU A 623 25.80 19.02 -21.57
CA GLU A 623 25.48 20.25 -20.82
C GLU A 623 24.04 20.76 -21.06
N LYS A 624 23.43 20.44 -22.20
CA LYS A 624 22.03 20.78 -22.51
C LYS A 624 21.02 20.00 -21.66
N LEU A 625 21.37 18.80 -21.18
CA LEU A 625 20.54 17.93 -20.34
C LEU A 625 20.57 18.38 -18.86
N SER A 626 20.45 19.68 -18.63
CA SER A 626 20.66 20.35 -17.33
C SER A 626 19.74 19.88 -16.19
N LYS A 627 18.62 19.21 -16.50
CA LYS A 627 17.68 18.65 -15.51
C LYS A 627 17.98 17.21 -15.10
N LEU A 628 18.96 16.55 -15.74
CA LEU A 628 19.22 15.14 -15.54
C LEU A 628 19.70 14.85 -14.11
N ASP A 629 18.95 14.04 -13.36
CA ASP A 629 19.29 13.60 -12.00
C ASP A 629 19.79 12.14 -11.96
N PHE A 630 19.36 11.32 -12.92
CA PHE A 630 19.66 9.90 -13.01
C PHE A 630 20.05 9.51 -14.43
N LEU A 631 21.24 8.94 -14.55
CA LEU A 631 21.80 8.45 -15.81
C LEU A 631 22.29 7.01 -15.65
N ASN A 632 21.63 6.07 -16.33
CA ASN A 632 22.04 4.67 -16.40
C ASN A 632 22.37 4.27 -17.84
N LEU A 633 23.66 4.05 -18.11
CA LEU A 633 24.19 3.61 -19.40
C LEU A 633 24.94 2.27 -19.29
N GLY A 634 24.65 1.44 -18.28
CA GLY A 634 25.33 0.15 -18.11
C GLY A 634 25.17 -0.81 -19.31
N TYR A 635 26.03 -1.82 -19.42
CA TYR A 635 26.03 -2.85 -20.46
C TYR A 635 26.11 -2.29 -21.89
N ASN A 636 26.86 -1.21 -22.11
CA ASN A 636 27.06 -0.59 -23.42
C ASN A 636 28.53 -0.70 -23.90
N ASN A 637 28.80 -0.29 -25.14
CA ASN A 637 30.06 -0.54 -25.86
C ASN A 637 30.81 0.74 -26.24
N PHE A 638 30.59 1.86 -25.53
CA PHE A 638 31.33 3.11 -25.77
C PHE A 638 32.69 3.09 -25.04
N CYS A 639 33.69 3.75 -25.62
CA CYS A 639 35.04 3.80 -25.04
C CYS A 639 35.28 4.98 -24.10
N SER A 640 34.45 6.02 -24.20
CA SER A 640 34.58 7.26 -23.41
C SER A 640 33.23 7.96 -23.27
N LEU A 641 33.07 8.68 -22.17
CA LEU A 641 31.94 9.58 -21.92
C LEU A 641 32.26 11.02 -22.33
N PRO A 642 31.25 11.86 -22.61
CA PRO A 642 31.46 13.25 -23.00
C PRO A 642 32.03 14.10 -21.86
N SER A 643 32.86 15.08 -22.21
CA SER A 643 33.53 15.95 -21.25
C SER A 643 32.57 16.93 -20.58
N SER A 644 31.47 17.28 -21.27
CA SER A 644 30.39 18.13 -20.76
C SER A 644 29.56 17.52 -19.63
N LEU A 645 29.76 16.24 -19.26
CA LEU A 645 29.11 15.63 -18.08
C LEU A 645 29.36 16.41 -16.78
N LYS A 646 30.51 17.08 -16.67
CA LYS A 646 30.85 17.93 -15.51
C LYS A 646 29.81 19.04 -15.28
N SER A 647 29.15 19.51 -16.33
CA SER A 647 28.18 20.61 -16.30
C SER A 647 26.80 20.18 -15.79
N LEU A 648 26.54 18.89 -15.58
CA LEU A 648 25.27 18.36 -15.10
C LEU A 648 25.11 18.56 -13.59
N SER A 649 24.79 19.78 -13.18
CA SER A 649 24.74 20.22 -11.77
C SER A 649 23.65 19.56 -10.92
N LEU A 650 22.69 18.87 -11.52
CA LEU A 650 21.63 18.13 -10.84
C LEU A 650 21.85 16.61 -10.83
N LEU A 651 22.87 16.10 -11.53
CA LEU A 651 23.11 14.66 -11.64
C LEU A 651 23.52 14.08 -10.29
N LYS A 652 22.69 13.18 -9.77
CA LYS A 652 22.91 12.48 -8.49
C LYS A 652 23.41 11.07 -8.66
N LYS A 653 22.96 10.37 -9.71
CA LYS A 653 23.26 8.95 -9.91
C LYS A 653 23.78 8.69 -11.31
N LEU A 654 24.99 8.13 -11.38
CA LEU A 654 25.63 7.73 -12.63
C LEU A 654 25.98 6.23 -12.57
N TYR A 655 25.25 5.44 -13.36
CA TYR A 655 25.43 4.00 -13.45
C TYR A 655 25.94 3.59 -14.83
N LEU A 656 27.07 2.90 -14.84
CA LEU A 656 27.85 2.43 -15.97
C LEU A 656 28.34 0.98 -15.79
N PRO A 657 27.64 0.08 -15.08
CA PRO A 657 28.16 -1.27 -14.85
C PRO A 657 28.29 -2.04 -16.17
N ASP A 658 29.29 -2.91 -16.29
CA ASP A 658 29.52 -3.79 -17.43
C ASP A 658 29.71 -3.04 -18.78
N CYS A 659 30.24 -1.81 -18.73
CA CYS A 659 30.72 -1.08 -19.91
C CYS A 659 32.17 -1.48 -20.23
N GLU A 660 32.37 -2.70 -20.74
CA GLU A 660 33.70 -3.33 -20.82
C GLU A 660 34.73 -2.57 -21.68
N GLU A 661 34.29 -1.78 -22.65
CA GLU A 661 35.15 -1.00 -23.56
C GLU A 661 35.55 0.39 -23.00
N LEU A 662 34.98 0.81 -21.86
CA LEU A 662 35.20 2.12 -21.28
C LEU A 662 36.64 2.27 -20.76
N LYS A 663 37.40 3.24 -21.29
CA LYS A 663 38.83 3.43 -20.97
C LYS A 663 39.10 4.50 -19.92
N SER A 664 38.26 5.54 -19.86
CA SER A 664 38.45 6.63 -18.90
C SER A 664 37.13 7.29 -18.49
N LEU A 665 37.11 7.86 -17.27
CA LEU A 665 36.04 8.72 -16.79
C LEU A 665 36.44 10.21 -16.88
N PRO A 666 35.61 11.07 -17.51
CA PRO A 666 35.83 12.51 -17.54
C PRO A 666 35.62 13.12 -16.15
N SER A 667 35.83 14.44 -16.03
CA SER A 667 35.48 15.16 -14.81
C SER A 667 33.98 15.02 -14.52
N LEU A 668 33.65 14.67 -13.27
CA LEU A 668 32.27 14.40 -12.84
C LEU A 668 31.68 15.62 -12.08
N PRO A 669 30.35 15.80 -12.13
CA PRO A 669 29.67 16.90 -11.45
C PRO A 669 29.67 16.71 -9.92
N SER A 670 29.85 17.79 -9.17
CA SER A 670 29.96 17.76 -7.69
C SER A 670 28.67 17.34 -6.97
N SER A 671 27.54 17.35 -7.67
CA SER A 671 26.23 16.91 -7.16
C SER A 671 26.10 15.39 -7.01
N LEU A 672 27.05 14.61 -7.53
CA LEU A 672 26.94 13.16 -7.61
C LEU A 672 26.93 12.52 -6.22
N GLU A 673 25.90 11.72 -5.96
CA GLU A 673 25.69 10.96 -4.72
C GLU A 673 26.08 9.48 -4.91
N GLU A 674 25.88 8.91 -6.11
CA GLU A 674 26.23 7.52 -6.42
C GLU A 674 26.91 7.37 -7.78
N LEU A 675 28.09 6.72 -7.78
CA LEU A 675 28.83 6.34 -8.98
C LEU A 675 29.02 4.82 -9.01
N ASN A 676 28.48 4.16 -10.03
CA ASN A 676 28.68 2.73 -10.25
C ASN A 676 29.30 2.47 -11.62
N VAL A 677 30.53 1.96 -11.65
CA VAL A 677 31.31 1.58 -12.84
C VAL A 677 31.85 0.16 -12.71
N GLU A 678 31.13 -0.71 -12.01
CA GLU A 678 31.47 -2.12 -11.84
C GLU A 678 31.71 -2.83 -13.18
N ASN A 679 32.64 -3.78 -13.22
CA ASN A 679 32.97 -4.60 -14.39
C ASN A 679 33.45 -3.80 -15.63
N CYS A 680 33.89 -2.55 -15.48
CA CYS A 680 34.56 -1.81 -16.56
C CYS A 680 36.03 -2.23 -16.66
N ILE A 681 36.28 -3.43 -17.20
CA ILE A 681 37.60 -4.09 -17.17
C ILE A 681 38.72 -3.33 -17.92
N GLN A 682 38.38 -2.51 -18.93
CA GLN A 682 39.35 -1.68 -19.67
C GLN A 682 39.57 -0.29 -19.06
N LEU A 683 38.92 0.04 -17.94
CA LEU A 683 39.01 1.36 -17.32
C LEU A 683 40.43 1.57 -16.75
N GLU A 684 41.18 2.50 -17.32
CA GLU A 684 42.57 2.79 -16.97
C GLU A 684 42.71 4.00 -16.04
N SER A 685 41.86 5.02 -16.24
CA SER A 685 41.98 6.30 -15.54
C SER A 685 40.64 6.90 -15.14
N ILE A 686 40.63 7.58 -14.00
CA ILE A 686 39.49 8.32 -13.46
C ILE A 686 39.98 9.73 -13.15
N SER A 687 39.21 10.73 -13.56
CA SER A 687 39.49 12.14 -13.23
C SER A 687 39.47 12.36 -11.71
N ASP A 688 40.10 13.44 -11.24
CA ASP A 688 40.10 13.77 -9.81
C ASP A 688 38.67 13.94 -9.28
N ILE A 689 38.33 13.16 -8.23
CA ILE A 689 37.00 13.14 -7.61
C ILE A 689 36.93 13.93 -6.29
N SER A 690 37.98 14.71 -5.96
CA SER A 690 38.02 15.50 -4.71
C SER A 690 36.87 16.51 -4.57
N ASN A 691 36.26 16.91 -5.68
CA ASN A 691 35.10 17.81 -5.72
C ASN A 691 33.76 17.12 -5.41
N LEU A 692 33.70 15.78 -5.32
CA LEU A 692 32.48 15.02 -5.12
C LEU A 692 32.11 14.89 -3.63
N GLU A 693 31.96 16.01 -2.93
CA GLU A 693 31.75 16.01 -1.46
C GLU A 693 30.46 15.29 -1.02
N SER A 694 29.47 15.18 -1.91
CA SER A 694 28.19 14.50 -1.70
C SER A 694 28.21 13.00 -2.00
N LEU A 695 29.32 12.46 -2.53
CA LEU A 695 29.37 11.06 -2.96
C LEU A 695 29.23 10.10 -1.78
N GLU A 696 28.17 9.29 -1.78
CA GLU A 696 27.86 8.29 -0.76
C GLU A 696 28.23 6.87 -1.19
N LEU A 697 28.16 6.57 -2.49
CA LEU A 697 28.52 5.27 -3.06
C LEU A 697 29.51 5.42 -4.21
N LEU A 698 30.62 4.68 -4.12
CA LEU A 698 31.58 4.49 -5.20
C LEU A 698 31.78 2.99 -5.44
N ASN A 699 31.30 2.49 -6.58
CA ASN A 699 31.50 1.10 -7.00
C ASN A 699 32.38 1.02 -8.25
N LEU A 700 33.54 0.42 -8.10
CA LEU A 700 34.57 0.16 -9.11
C LEU A 700 34.93 -1.33 -9.15
N ALA A 701 34.11 -2.21 -8.60
CA ALA A 701 34.45 -3.63 -8.51
C ALA A 701 34.81 -4.20 -9.89
N ASN A 702 35.86 -5.02 -9.95
CA ASN A 702 36.43 -5.65 -11.14
C ASN A 702 36.98 -4.69 -12.22
N CYS A 703 37.27 -3.43 -11.87
CA CYS A 703 38.02 -2.52 -12.74
C CYS A 703 39.52 -2.81 -12.65
N GLU A 704 39.98 -3.87 -13.33
CA GLU A 704 41.32 -4.46 -13.15
C GLU A 704 42.49 -3.53 -13.51
N ARG A 705 42.27 -2.58 -14.44
CA ARG A 705 43.30 -1.68 -14.97
C ARG A 705 43.41 -0.33 -14.25
N VAL A 706 42.49 -0.01 -13.34
CA VAL A 706 42.54 1.28 -12.63
C VAL A 706 43.71 1.26 -11.65
N VAL A 707 44.69 2.13 -11.87
CA VAL A 707 45.90 2.23 -11.04
C VAL A 707 45.77 3.23 -9.89
N ASN A 708 44.86 4.21 -10.00
CA ASN A 708 44.71 5.27 -9.00
C ASN A 708 43.29 5.87 -9.02
N ILE A 709 42.83 6.37 -7.87
CA ILE A 709 41.59 7.14 -7.70
C ILE A 709 41.94 8.47 -7.01
N PRO A 710 42.35 9.51 -7.77
CA PRO A 710 42.75 10.79 -7.20
C PRO A 710 41.60 11.48 -6.47
N GLY A 711 41.85 12.02 -5.27
CA GLY A 711 40.85 12.76 -4.50
C GLY A 711 39.95 11.91 -3.60
N LEU A 712 40.12 10.57 -3.58
CA LEU A 712 39.36 9.67 -2.69
C LEU A 712 39.50 10.05 -1.20
N GLU A 713 40.68 10.48 -0.79
CA GLU A 713 40.99 10.90 0.58
C GLU A 713 40.16 12.11 1.07
N CYS A 714 39.56 12.87 0.14
CA CYS A 714 38.78 14.07 0.40
C CYS A 714 37.27 13.81 0.55
N LEU A 715 36.78 12.58 0.27
CA LEU A 715 35.35 12.28 0.26
C LEU A 715 34.76 12.15 1.68
N LYS A 716 34.06 13.19 2.14
CA LYS A 716 33.51 13.28 3.51
C LYS A 716 32.20 12.52 3.71
N SER A 717 31.46 12.25 2.64
CA SER A 717 30.12 11.65 2.68
C SER A 717 30.10 10.16 2.32
N LEU A 718 31.24 9.57 2.00
CA LEU A 718 31.34 8.21 1.49
C LEU A 718 30.87 7.19 2.55
N LYS A 719 29.90 6.37 2.17
CA LYS A 719 29.32 5.31 3.02
C LYS A 719 29.61 3.92 2.46
N ARG A 720 29.77 3.79 1.14
CA ARG A 720 29.95 2.51 0.45
C ARG A 720 31.06 2.62 -0.58
N LEU A 721 32.10 1.80 -0.42
CA LEU A 721 33.24 1.75 -1.32
C LEU A 721 33.51 0.32 -1.77
N TYR A 722 33.33 0.05 -3.06
CA TYR A 722 33.52 -1.27 -3.64
C TYR A 722 34.66 -1.26 -4.66
N LEU A 723 35.78 -1.88 -4.31
CA LEU A 723 37.01 -1.97 -5.11
C LEU A 723 37.47 -3.42 -5.30
N ALA A 724 36.64 -4.40 -4.92
CA ALA A 724 36.99 -5.81 -5.05
C ALA A 724 37.39 -6.14 -6.50
N GLY A 725 38.47 -6.90 -6.71
CA GLY A 725 38.98 -7.21 -8.06
C GLY A 725 39.85 -6.13 -8.72
N CYS A 726 40.02 -4.93 -8.15
CA CYS A 726 40.90 -3.87 -8.67
C CYS A 726 42.39 -4.14 -8.38
N LYS A 727 42.99 -5.15 -9.01
CA LYS A 727 44.36 -5.60 -8.71
C LYS A 727 45.42 -4.50 -8.86
N ALA A 728 45.34 -3.70 -9.93
CA ALA A 728 46.29 -2.61 -10.20
C ALA A 728 46.23 -1.46 -9.19
N LEU A 729 45.12 -1.35 -8.44
CA LEU A 729 44.86 -0.28 -7.46
C LEU A 729 45.46 -0.58 -6.08
N SER A 730 45.81 -1.85 -5.81
CA SER A 730 46.08 -2.39 -4.47
C SER A 730 47.15 -1.62 -3.66
N VAL A 731 48.09 -0.96 -4.33
CA VAL A 731 49.14 -0.13 -3.68
C VAL A 731 48.71 1.33 -3.50
N ALA A 732 48.15 1.95 -4.54
CA ALA A 732 47.77 3.36 -4.52
C ALA A 732 46.60 3.66 -3.58
N ILE A 733 45.67 2.72 -3.43
CA ILE A 733 44.45 2.90 -2.62
C ILE A 733 44.73 2.94 -1.13
N LYS A 734 45.64 2.08 -0.65
CA LYS A 734 45.97 1.93 0.76
C LYS A 734 46.41 3.26 1.38
N ARG A 735 47.13 4.07 0.60
CA ARG A 735 47.61 5.41 0.97
C ARG A 735 46.55 6.51 0.92
N ARG A 736 45.37 6.24 0.36
CA ARG A 736 44.27 7.21 0.16
C ARG A 736 43.05 6.97 1.05
N LEU A 737 42.99 5.86 1.79
CA LEU A 737 41.93 5.60 2.77
C LEU A 737 42.16 6.40 4.06
N SER A 738 41.86 7.69 4.01
CA SER A 738 42.00 8.62 5.13
C SER A 738 40.93 8.37 6.23
N LYS A 739 41.19 8.89 7.43
CA LYS A 739 40.19 8.96 8.52
C LYS A 739 38.89 9.61 8.04
N VAL A 740 38.99 10.67 7.21
CA VAL A 740 37.84 11.40 6.68
C VAL A 740 36.94 10.49 5.85
N CYS A 741 37.54 9.68 4.97
CA CYS A 741 36.83 8.73 4.11
C CYS A 741 36.17 7.60 4.91
N LEU A 742 36.84 7.08 5.95
CA LEU A 742 36.37 5.93 6.72
C LEU A 742 35.32 6.28 7.79
N ARG A 743 35.22 7.56 8.19
CA ARG A 743 34.36 8.03 9.30
C ARG A 743 32.88 7.66 9.19
N ARG A 744 32.34 7.60 7.97
CA ARG A 744 30.92 7.29 7.72
C ARG A 744 30.71 5.96 7.00
N MET A 745 31.76 5.14 6.93
CA MET A 745 31.74 3.91 6.16
C MET A 745 30.74 2.91 6.74
N HIS A 746 29.96 2.31 5.85
CA HIS A 746 29.02 1.24 6.14
C HIS A 746 29.43 -0.07 5.47
N GLN A 747 30.11 0.02 4.33
CA GLN A 747 30.61 -1.13 3.61
C GLN A 747 31.85 -0.78 2.79
N LEU A 748 32.88 -1.61 2.93
CA LEU A 748 34.15 -1.49 2.22
C LEU A 748 34.51 -2.86 1.65
N SER A 749 34.91 -2.92 0.39
CA SER A 749 35.53 -4.12 -0.21
C SER A 749 36.72 -3.74 -1.05
N MET A 750 37.84 -4.43 -0.93
CA MET A 750 39.04 -4.20 -1.74
C MET A 750 39.96 -5.42 -1.77
N PRO A 751 40.94 -5.49 -2.68
CA PRO A 751 41.92 -6.57 -2.71
C PRO A 751 42.76 -6.57 -1.43
N GLY A 752 42.94 -7.73 -0.81
CA GLY A 752 43.72 -7.86 0.42
C GLY A 752 43.48 -9.17 1.16
N SER A 753 44.53 -9.68 1.81
CA SER A 753 44.56 -10.94 2.56
C SER A 753 44.63 -10.75 4.08
N GLU A 754 44.59 -9.50 4.55
CA GLU A 754 44.77 -9.15 5.96
C GLU A 754 43.56 -8.46 6.56
N ILE A 755 43.40 -8.63 7.88
CA ILE A 755 42.46 -7.89 8.73
C ILE A 755 43.24 -7.32 9.91
N PRO A 756 42.81 -6.22 10.54
CA PRO A 756 43.55 -5.64 11.65
C PRO A 756 43.65 -6.62 12.83
N ASN A 757 44.83 -6.75 13.41
CA ASN A 757 45.13 -7.70 14.51
C ASN A 757 44.31 -7.46 15.78
N TRP A 758 43.75 -6.25 15.95
CA TRP A 758 42.88 -5.88 17.06
C TRP A 758 41.42 -6.27 16.85
N PHE A 759 41.07 -6.89 15.70
CA PHE A 759 39.80 -7.60 15.54
C PHE A 759 39.91 -8.99 16.18
N SER A 760 38.87 -9.39 16.90
CA SER A 760 38.82 -10.71 17.54
C SER A 760 38.11 -11.71 16.63
N GLN A 761 38.58 -12.95 16.56
CA GLN A 761 37.91 -14.00 15.76
C GLN A 761 36.50 -14.29 16.29
N GLU A 762 36.34 -14.26 17.62
CA GLU A 762 35.08 -14.44 18.32
C GLU A 762 35.02 -13.46 19.50
N ILE A 763 33.84 -12.92 19.82
CA ILE A 763 33.65 -12.00 20.94
C ILE A 763 32.45 -12.43 21.77
N THR A 764 32.64 -12.55 23.08
CA THR A 764 31.53 -12.56 24.05
C THR A 764 31.22 -11.13 24.42
N PHE A 765 30.01 -10.68 24.12
CA PHE A 765 29.54 -9.33 24.43
C PHE A 765 29.34 -9.18 25.94
N SER A 766 29.93 -8.13 26.49
CA SER A 766 29.73 -7.71 27.88
C SER A 766 29.15 -6.29 27.91
N GLU A 767 28.05 -6.12 28.64
CA GLU A 767 27.36 -4.84 28.76
C GLU A 767 28.15 -3.88 29.69
N HIS A 768 28.46 -2.69 29.20
CA HIS A 768 29.21 -1.68 29.97
C HIS A 768 28.24 -0.68 30.59
N ARG A 769 28.35 -0.43 31.91
CA ARG A 769 27.43 0.46 32.65
C ARG A 769 27.39 1.91 32.14
N ASN A 770 28.45 2.37 31.47
CA ASN A 770 28.62 3.78 31.08
C ASN A 770 28.81 4.01 29.57
N HIS A 771 28.83 2.96 28.73
CA HIS A 771 29.08 3.08 27.30
C HIS A 771 28.12 2.17 26.52
N GLN A 772 27.19 2.76 25.78
CA GLN A 772 26.27 2.00 24.94
C GLN A 772 26.97 1.53 23.67
N ILE A 773 26.71 0.30 23.23
CA ILE A 773 27.19 -0.19 21.94
C ILE A 773 26.47 0.56 20.80
N ARG A 774 27.24 1.14 19.87
CA ARG A 774 26.71 1.88 18.72
C ARG A 774 26.76 1.07 17.42
N ALA A 775 27.77 0.22 17.25
CA ALA A 775 27.90 -0.63 16.08
C ALA A 775 28.73 -1.88 16.32
N VAL A 776 28.62 -2.86 15.42
CA VAL A 776 29.51 -4.01 15.29
C VAL A 776 30.14 -3.97 13.91
N ILE A 777 31.47 -4.00 13.83
CA ILE A 777 32.21 -4.10 12.58
C ILE A 777 32.62 -5.56 12.38
N ILE A 778 32.31 -6.10 11.20
CA ILE A 778 32.77 -7.42 10.80
C ILE A 778 33.68 -7.27 9.58
N ALA A 779 34.90 -7.78 9.70
CA ALA A 779 35.88 -7.87 8.63
C ALA A 779 36.06 -9.33 8.22
N VAL A 780 36.08 -9.62 6.92
CA VAL A 780 36.28 -10.97 6.38
C VAL A 780 37.20 -10.93 5.17
N VAL A 781 38.01 -11.97 5.02
CA VAL A 781 38.79 -12.23 3.80
C VAL A 781 38.21 -13.45 3.13
N VAL A 782 37.75 -13.27 1.90
CA VAL A 782 37.16 -14.32 1.08
C VAL A 782 37.95 -14.51 -0.20
N SER A 783 37.97 -15.73 -0.71
CA SER A 783 38.48 -16.08 -2.04
C SER A 783 37.51 -17.05 -2.72
N ILE A 784 37.56 -17.15 -4.05
CA ILE A 784 36.69 -18.06 -4.81
C ILE A 784 37.57 -19.02 -5.63
N ASP A 785 37.38 -20.32 -5.43
CA ASP A 785 38.04 -21.41 -6.17
C ASP A 785 37.30 -21.68 -7.51
N HIS A 786 38.05 -22.06 -8.54
CA HIS A 786 37.53 -22.22 -9.91
C HIS A 786 37.55 -23.69 -10.36
N GLN A 787 36.54 -24.45 -9.95
CA GLN A 787 36.06 -25.62 -10.68
C GLN A 787 34.53 -25.49 -10.79
N GLU A 788 33.98 -25.47 -12.03
CA GLU A 788 32.55 -25.32 -12.45
C GLU A 788 31.95 -23.88 -12.59
N PRO A 789 30.94 -23.65 -13.50
CA PRO A 789 30.98 -22.64 -14.56
C PRO A 789 30.56 -21.19 -14.20
N VAL A 790 31.02 -20.27 -15.05
CA VAL A 790 30.99 -18.79 -14.94
C VAL A 790 29.58 -18.18 -14.84
N ASP A 791 28.53 -18.89 -15.26
CA ASP A 791 27.18 -18.34 -15.46
C ASP A 791 26.41 -17.94 -14.18
N LEU A 792 26.69 -18.58 -13.03
CA LEU A 792 26.04 -18.22 -11.76
C LEU A 792 26.67 -16.98 -11.11
N ARG A 793 27.97 -16.74 -11.35
CA ARG A 793 28.73 -15.65 -10.72
C ARG A 793 28.36 -14.29 -11.28
N VAL A 794 28.04 -14.19 -12.58
CA VAL A 794 27.63 -12.93 -13.23
C VAL A 794 26.24 -12.46 -12.77
N ARG A 795 25.40 -13.35 -12.21
CA ARG A 795 24.00 -13.06 -11.88
C ARG A 795 23.73 -12.72 -10.42
N LEU A 796 24.65 -12.98 -9.49
CA LEU A 796 24.44 -12.77 -8.05
C LEU A 796 25.12 -11.49 -7.56
N PRO A 797 24.39 -10.41 -7.22
CA PRO A 797 24.97 -9.10 -6.85
C PRO A 797 25.77 -9.09 -5.54
N ALA A 798 25.77 -10.20 -4.80
CA ALA A 798 26.54 -10.37 -3.57
C ALA A 798 26.77 -11.86 -3.27
N VAL A 799 27.81 -12.14 -2.49
CA VAL A 799 28.09 -13.48 -1.94
C VAL A 799 27.37 -13.65 -0.60
N PRO A 800 26.35 -14.53 -0.48
CA PRO A 800 25.54 -14.64 0.74
C PRO A 800 26.03 -15.68 1.76
N ASP A 801 27.10 -16.43 1.46
CA ASP A 801 27.44 -17.64 2.23
C ASP A 801 28.28 -17.40 3.47
N VAL A 802 28.78 -16.19 3.69
CA VAL A 802 29.40 -15.82 4.96
C VAL A 802 28.32 -15.29 5.89
N GLN A 803 28.21 -15.85 7.08
CA GLN A 803 27.17 -15.50 8.05
C GLN A 803 27.77 -14.98 9.35
N ALA A 804 27.12 -13.98 9.94
CA ALA A 804 27.34 -13.57 11.32
C ALA A 804 26.22 -14.12 12.20
N ARG A 805 26.55 -14.71 13.35
CA ARG A 805 25.59 -15.34 14.26
C ARG A 805 25.76 -14.84 15.69
N ILE A 806 24.64 -14.72 16.40
CA ILE A 806 24.59 -14.50 17.84
C ILE A 806 24.23 -15.82 18.49
N LEU A 807 25.08 -16.26 19.42
CA LEU A 807 24.91 -17.47 20.19
C LEU A 807 24.70 -17.16 21.67
N LYS A 808 23.79 -17.89 22.29
CA LYS A 808 23.71 -17.99 23.76
C LYS A 808 24.12 -19.42 24.13
N PHE A 809 25.30 -19.57 24.74
CA PHE A 809 25.98 -20.86 24.87
C PHE A 809 26.20 -21.51 23.49
N THR A 810 25.40 -22.51 23.12
CA THR A 810 25.42 -23.18 21.81
C THR A 810 24.14 -22.93 20.99
N GLU A 811 23.14 -22.26 21.57
CA GLU A 811 21.88 -21.99 20.90
C GLU A 811 22.00 -20.73 20.03
N ARG A 812 21.62 -20.87 18.75
CA ARG A 812 21.59 -19.77 17.80
C ARG A 812 20.39 -18.86 18.06
N ILE A 813 20.65 -17.66 18.54
CA ILE A 813 19.63 -16.64 18.81
C ILE A 813 19.30 -15.85 17.54
N PHE A 814 20.32 -15.55 16.74
CA PHE A 814 20.17 -14.78 15.50
C PHE A 814 21.25 -15.17 14.50
N SER A 815 20.95 -15.10 13.21
CA SER A 815 21.95 -15.19 12.15
C SER A 815 21.58 -14.31 10.97
N THR A 816 22.58 -13.69 10.36
CA THR A 816 22.43 -12.89 9.14
C THR A 816 23.54 -13.20 8.16
N ALA A 817 23.24 -13.13 6.86
CA ALA A 817 24.25 -13.21 5.82
C ALA A 817 24.99 -11.85 5.70
N LEU A 818 26.31 -11.90 5.59
CA LEU A 818 27.10 -10.75 5.17
C LEU A 818 26.82 -10.55 3.67
N TYR A 819 26.09 -9.49 3.33
CA TYR A 819 25.83 -9.12 1.94
C TYR A 819 27.11 -8.52 1.33
N LEU A 820 28.04 -9.39 0.92
CA LEU A 820 29.33 -9.00 0.36
C LEU A 820 29.15 -8.64 -1.12
N SER A 821 29.00 -7.35 -1.42
CA SER A 821 28.94 -6.83 -2.79
C SER A 821 30.34 -6.64 -3.37
N GLY A 822 30.46 -6.73 -4.70
CA GLY A 822 31.73 -6.84 -5.43
C GLY A 822 32.05 -8.30 -5.74
N ILE A 823 31.41 -8.83 -6.79
CA ILE A 823 31.56 -10.23 -7.22
C ILE A 823 33.00 -10.46 -7.66
N LEU A 824 33.67 -11.47 -7.10
CA LEU A 824 35.06 -11.75 -7.45
C LEU A 824 35.11 -12.46 -8.80
N ARG A 825 35.38 -11.72 -9.88
CA ARG A 825 35.83 -12.33 -11.14
C ARG A 825 37.28 -12.84 -11.01
N SER A 826 38.00 -12.41 -9.97
CA SER A 826 39.40 -12.75 -9.73
C SER A 826 39.60 -13.75 -8.59
N CYS A 827 40.52 -14.71 -8.76
CA CYS A 827 40.89 -15.74 -7.77
C CYS A 827 41.68 -15.23 -6.54
N GLY A 828 41.93 -13.91 -6.42
CA GLY A 828 42.75 -13.35 -5.34
C GLY A 828 41.97 -13.15 -4.04
N ASP A 829 42.69 -12.96 -2.93
CA ASP A 829 42.10 -12.66 -1.62
C ASP A 829 41.49 -11.26 -1.57
N GLN A 830 40.29 -11.16 -0.99
CA GLN A 830 39.50 -9.94 -1.02
C GLN A 830 38.97 -9.67 0.38
N MET A 831 39.30 -8.49 0.89
CA MET A 831 38.92 -8.05 2.21
C MET A 831 37.61 -7.26 2.11
N HIS A 832 36.61 -7.68 2.88
CA HIS A 832 35.35 -6.98 3.04
C HIS A 832 35.15 -6.57 4.49
N MET A 833 34.68 -5.35 4.71
CA MET A 833 34.30 -4.85 6.02
C MET A 833 32.88 -4.30 5.98
N ARG A 834 32.10 -4.60 7.02
CA ARG A 834 30.72 -4.13 7.16
C ARG A 834 30.44 -3.63 8.56
N TRP A 835 29.79 -2.47 8.63
CA TRP A 835 29.38 -1.84 9.87
C TRP A 835 27.88 -2.07 10.09
N TYR A 836 27.54 -2.70 11.20
CA TYR A 836 26.18 -2.94 11.63
C TYR A 836 25.81 -1.93 12.70
N SER A 837 24.87 -1.02 12.42
CA SER A 837 24.43 -0.01 13.40
C SER A 837 23.63 -0.62 14.56
N HIS A 838 23.49 0.12 15.66
CA HIS A 838 22.68 -0.23 16.84
C HIS A 838 21.24 -0.67 16.53
N ARG A 839 20.65 -0.23 15.41
CA ARG A 839 19.29 -0.63 14.99
C ARG A 839 19.25 -2.02 14.34
N HIS A 840 20.38 -2.52 13.85
CA HIS A 840 20.45 -3.81 13.18
C HIS A 840 20.32 -4.96 14.20
N PRO A 841 19.57 -6.04 13.92
CA PRO A 841 19.39 -7.16 14.87
C PRO A 841 20.68 -7.79 15.39
N LEU A 842 21.74 -7.79 14.59
CA LEU A 842 23.09 -8.25 15.01
C LEU A 842 23.65 -7.45 16.19
N VAL A 843 23.15 -6.24 16.45
CA VAL A 843 23.55 -5.37 17.56
C VAL A 843 22.43 -5.23 18.59
N SER A 844 21.20 -4.95 18.16
CA SER A 844 20.07 -4.72 19.07
C SER A 844 19.62 -5.96 19.84
N GLN A 845 19.99 -7.17 19.39
CA GLN A 845 19.73 -8.42 20.12
C GLN A 845 20.89 -8.88 21.00
N LEU A 846 22.03 -8.17 21.00
CA LEU A 846 23.14 -8.50 21.89
C LEU A 846 22.72 -8.27 23.34
N LYS A 847 22.97 -9.27 24.18
CA LYS A 847 22.78 -9.22 25.62
C LYS A 847 24.06 -9.69 26.28
N ASP A 848 24.26 -9.25 27.52
CA ASP A 848 25.41 -9.67 28.33
C ASP A 848 25.60 -11.20 28.28
N GLY A 849 26.81 -11.63 27.95
CA GLY A 849 27.19 -13.04 27.79
C GLY A 849 26.88 -13.67 26.43
N TYR A 850 26.29 -12.95 25.47
CA TYR A 850 26.06 -13.49 24.11
C TYR A 850 27.35 -13.47 23.29
N LYS A 851 27.59 -14.54 22.53
CA LYS A 851 28.77 -14.67 21.66
C LYS A 851 28.42 -14.29 20.23
N ILE A 852 29.29 -13.52 19.57
CA ILE A 852 29.22 -13.25 18.13
C ILE A 852 30.26 -14.13 17.44
N GLU A 853 29.81 -14.88 16.44
CA GLU A 853 30.66 -15.68 15.57
C GLU A 853 30.44 -15.33 14.09
N VAL A 854 31.47 -15.53 13.27
CA VAL A 854 31.38 -15.43 11.81
C VAL A 854 31.83 -16.76 11.23
N GLY A 855 31.08 -17.28 10.26
CA GLY A 855 31.43 -18.55 9.63
C GLY A 855 30.69 -18.77 8.32
N LYS A 856 31.12 -19.78 7.58
CA LYS A 856 30.46 -20.19 6.33
C LYS A 856 29.11 -20.84 6.64
N ARG A 857 28.14 -20.67 5.73
CA ARG A 857 26.88 -21.41 5.72
C ARG A 857 27.14 -22.87 5.36
N ASP A 858 26.47 -23.78 6.05
CA ASP A 858 26.45 -25.21 5.75
C ASP A 858 24.99 -25.69 5.63
N PRO A 859 24.55 -26.19 4.45
CA PRO A 859 25.29 -26.26 3.18
C PRO A 859 25.45 -24.87 2.51
N PRO A 860 26.50 -24.64 1.69
CA PRO A 860 26.68 -23.38 0.97
C PRO A 860 25.64 -23.20 -0.15
N VAL A 861 25.27 -21.94 -0.44
CA VAL A 861 24.41 -21.57 -1.57
C VAL A 861 25.21 -21.46 -2.86
N VAL A 862 26.44 -20.94 -2.78
CA VAL A 862 27.41 -20.85 -3.87
C VAL A 862 28.61 -21.71 -3.51
N GLU A 863 28.87 -22.73 -4.32
CA GLU A 863 30.05 -23.58 -4.17
C GLU A 863 31.33 -22.82 -4.55
N GLY A 864 32.46 -23.20 -3.94
CA GLY A 864 33.78 -22.60 -4.25
C GLY A 864 34.17 -21.35 -3.46
N ILE A 865 33.33 -20.80 -2.57
CA ILE A 865 33.76 -19.68 -1.69
C ILE A 865 34.53 -20.20 -0.49
N ASP A 866 35.72 -19.66 -0.27
CA ASP A 866 36.55 -19.92 0.91
C ASP A 866 36.64 -18.68 1.82
N LEU A 867 36.36 -18.88 3.12
CA LEU A 867 36.47 -17.84 4.15
C LEU A 867 37.80 -18.03 4.88
N LYS A 868 38.82 -17.27 4.47
CA LYS A 868 40.20 -17.43 4.95
C LYS A 868 40.46 -16.80 6.31
N LYS A 869 39.91 -15.59 6.53
CA LYS A 869 40.04 -14.84 7.79
C LYS A 869 38.72 -14.15 8.11
N HIS A 870 38.45 -13.98 9.39
CA HIS A 870 37.36 -13.13 9.87
C HIS A 870 37.74 -12.48 11.19
N GLY A 871 37.12 -11.35 11.47
CA GLY A 871 37.30 -10.61 12.70
C GLY A 871 36.08 -9.78 13.02
N ILE A 872 35.86 -9.55 14.31
CA ILE A 872 34.75 -8.79 14.88
C ILE A 872 35.33 -7.68 15.76
N TYR A 873 34.73 -6.50 15.69
CA TYR A 873 35.04 -5.38 16.58
C TYR A 873 33.75 -4.70 17.05
N LEU A 874 33.68 -4.41 18.36
CA LEU A 874 32.55 -3.71 18.97
C LEU A 874 32.87 -2.22 19.05
N VAL A 875 31.96 -1.37 18.58
CA VAL A 875 32.09 0.09 18.60
C VAL A 875 31.14 0.65 19.65
N TYR A 876 31.68 1.35 20.64
CA TYR A 876 30.94 1.98 21.72
C TYR A 876 30.76 3.48 21.51
N GLU A 877 29.88 4.08 22.31
CA GLU A 877 29.69 5.52 22.39
C GLU A 877 31.03 6.23 22.72
N ASN A 878 31.37 7.26 21.95
CA ASN A 878 32.64 8.01 21.93
C ASN A 878 33.83 7.39 21.16
N ASP A 879 33.72 6.17 20.62
CA ASP A 879 34.83 5.53 19.87
C ASP A 879 35.11 6.17 18.49
N ASP A 880 34.21 7.01 17.96
CA ASP A 880 34.32 7.57 16.59
C ASP A 880 33.79 9.03 16.47
N ASP A 881 33.80 9.78 17.58
CA ASP A 881 33.18 11.12 17.68
C ASP A 881 34.19 12.31 17.62
N TYR A 882 35.50 12.05 17.52
CA TYR A 882 36.53 13.11 17.55
C TYR A 882 36.80 13.75 16.18
N GLY A 883 36.55 15.06 16.06
CA GLY A 883 36.68 15.84 14.82
C GLY A 883 38.05 16.49 14.55
N GLY A 884 39.01 16.41 15.50
CA GLY A 884 40.34 17.02 15.39
C GLY A 884 41.40 16.11 14.74
N SER A 885 42.62 16.63 14.61
CA SER A 885 43.81 15.84 14.22
C SER A 885 44.24 14.92 15.36
N GLU A 886 44.39 13.63 15.06
CA GLU A 886 44.74 12.58 16.03
C GLU A 886 46.14 11.99 15.79
N GLU A 887 46.95 12.65 14.95
CA GLU A 887 48.28 12.18 14.56
C GLU A 887 49.27 12.12 15.74
N THR A 888 49.04 12.93 16.77
CA THR A 888 49.86 13.02 17.99
C THR A 888 49.30 12.23 19.18
N LEU A 889 48.15 11.58 19.03
CA LEU A 889 47.52 10.77 20.10
C LEU A 889 48.06 9.34 20.11
N ASP A 890 48.14 8.75 21.31
CA ASP A 890 48.45 7.33 21.50
C ASP A 890 47.38 6.43 20.82
N GLU A 891 47.75 5.22 20.39
CA GLU A 891 46.85 4.32 19.65
C GLU A 891 45.57 3.97 20.42
N SER A 892 45.66 3.96 21.77
CA SER A 892 44.54 3.72 22.68
C SER A 892 43.51 4.87 22.72
N GLN A 893 43.88 6.07 22.25
CA GLN A 893 43.03 7.27 22.26
C GLN A 893 42.52 7.66 20.86
N GLN A 894 42.84 6.86 19.84
CA GLN A 894 42.47 7.14 18.46
C GLN A 894 41.10 6.57 18.12
N SER A 895 40.35 7.32 17.32
CA SER A 895 39.10 6.89 16.74
C SER A 895 39.28 5.61 15.92
N VAL A 896 38.22 4.80 15.84
CA VAL A 896 38.22 3.56 15.03
C VAL A 896 38.59 3.87 13.58
N SER A 897 38.08 4.98 13.04
CA SER A 897 38.39 5.46 11.68
C SER A 897 39.87 5.81 11.49
N GLN A 898 40.52 6.43 12.49
CA GLN A 898 41.96 6.74 12.44
C GLN A 898 42.81 5.47 12.54
N ARG A 899 42.43 4.52 13.41
CA ARG A 899 43.13 3.23 13.56
C ARG A 899 43.04 2.40 12.29
N LEU A 900 41.89 2.38 11.62
CA LEU A 900 41.72 1.74 10.32
C LEU A 900 42.55 2.43 9.22
N ALA A 901 42.56 3.77 9.18
CA ALA A 901 43.40 4.51 8.23
C ALA A 901 44.90 4.18 8.41
N LYS A 902 45.38 4.13 9.67
CA LYS A 902 46.75 3.69 9.98
C LYS A 902 47.02 2.25 9.56
N PHE A 903 46.10 1.34 9.86
CA PHE A 903 46.20 -0.06 9.43
C PHE A 903 46.39 -0.14 7.90
N PHE A 904 45.50 0.46 7.11
CA PHE A 904 45.63 0.43 5.65
C PHE A 904 46.94 1.04 5.15
N ASN A 905 47.41 2.13 5.78
CA ASN A 905 48.70 2.75 5.46
C ASN A 905 49.91 1.88 5.85
N SER A 906 49.78 1.00 6.84
CA SER A 906 50.87 0.18 7.38
C SER A 906 51.10 -1.16 6.66
N ILE A 907 50.14 -1.64 5.87
CA ILE A 907 50.26 -2.90 5.14
C ILE A 907 51.36 -2.75 4.07
N GLN A 908 52.56 -3.26 4.37
CA GLN A 908 53.74 -3.23 3.50
C GLN A 908 53.62 -4.17 2.29
N GLU A 909 54.51 -3.95 1.32
CA GLU A 909 54.62 -4.66 0.04
C GLU A 909 55.07 -6.12 0.25
N ASP A 910 54.20 -7.09 -0.05
CA ASP A 910 54.70 -8.41 -0.41
C ASP A 910 55.24 -8.33 -1.84
N GLY A 911 56.56 -8.18 -1.95
CA GLY A 911 57.27 -8.24 -3.21
C GLY A 911 57.12 -9.60 -3.87
N HIS A 912 56.34 -9.66 -4.96
CA HIS A 912 56.56 -10.60 -6.06
C HIS A 912 56.46 -9.86 -7.39
N VAL A 913 57.55 -9.16 -7.72
CA VAL A 913 58.02 -9.08 -9.10
C VAL A 913 58.88 -10.31 -9.33
N SER A 914 58.36 -11.26 -10.10
CA SER A 914 59.12 -12.24 -10.88
C SER A 914 58.25 -12.66 -12.05
#